data_AF-A0A2S6HF96-F1
#
_entry.id   AF-A0A2S6HF96-F1
#
_cell.length_a   1.000
_cell.length_b   1.000
_cell.length_c   1.000
_cell.angle_alpha   90.00
_cell.angle_beta   90.00
_cell.angle_gamma   90.00
#
_symmetry.space_group_name_H-M   'P 1'
#
loop_
_entity.id
_entity.type
_entity.pdbx_description
1 polymer ?
#
loop_
_entity_poly.entity_id
_entity_poly.type
_entity_poly.pdbx_seq_one_letter_code
_entity_poly.pdbx_strand_id
1 'polypeptide(L)'
;MNRSTKTWPIALQRIAERALGKQAGQSLWQKYHAAFSAEYRALVSPRYALKDMLNLEQITSSNNQCISLLNPGRQVEHYRLHFYSRQPRYLDEYIPVLENMYLRVMDQVQFSITVDGITLFIKSFTVKAKSQSASFAKLRSRMLETIRVMMDGQVENDALNKLCVLTGMAWQEIDVLRAYRNYYLQLGHRTTRASIHHALINNPQVALCLFNKFEARFRPNPDWDDPVIREEQILFPLRLQLMESIASVSDINDDRILRTLFNLINSTMRCNFHVRRGLAEYFIAFKINSLGIIDMPAPKPQNEIYVHAVDMEGIHLRSGKISRGGIRWSDRPDDFRAEILGLMQTQISKNALIIPTGAKGGFVVKRNNSKLGLGIKEAGKKAYLILIHGLLDLTDNYIDDKVVKPQNIVCYDDPDPYLVVAADKGTAQFSDIANAVSAEYQFWLGDAFASGGSRGYDHKALGITARGAWECIKRHFRELGKDIQSETFTVVGIGSMDGDVFGNGMLQSPCIRLLAAFSGQHIFIDPNPSDSDAAFNERKRLFELPGSSWDDYDRTLISSGGGVYLRSAKDIPVSAELKKWLGLRYKLLDGESLIRYLLTAPVELLWLGGIGTYVKASTEKHEDVGDRANDNVRVDAADLGASVVGEGANLGFTQKARIEYSLGGGRINTDAVDNSAGVDTSDHEVNLKILLVGLQKKKLIADYQPLFISMTQDVCRLVLADNIGQSLCLSLEQLRCVETPAVFLQLAERLETVGFFDRAVECFPPTKEVMSRPGQVITRPELAVLMAASKMYLTQVIQDQSALLQEECCSCYLHAYFPEQISKQYASYLSVHPLAHEIKATLISNKIINQAGCGFLSLDADSENTLDHVTCYLTFDRVLNSDALRQAISALDNKIAADKQYRLLMQLENTLTGFCRWALMQGRKIRPNAQTIECYSRHLKDYEHYFKSDYAEFSEQMEQYRQDGIPEQLALSMAFLSSLNDFPLIVSLAAETEQNFVATLKLFNEITRYLGLNEVNEQLAKIPMHDVWERKVLNELQEDMKRVIGLVIKGILASKAETCADYFEQPDEHYKINRYRRIYQEINSAVPVNLFPYIALTKELERLVDGHL
;
A
#
# COMPACT_ATOMS: atom_id res chain seq x y z
N MET A 1 -64.54 4.78 61.26
CA MET A 1 -63.84 5.56 62.32
C MET A 1 -62.71 6.40 61.70
N ASN A 2 -62.94 7.72 61.62
CA ASN A 2 -62.07 8.88 61.37
C ASN A 2 -60.76 8.74 60.55
N ARG A 3 -60.86 8.95 59.23
CA ARG A 3 -59.78 9.52 58.41
C ARG A 3 -60.23 10.89 57.86
N SER A 4 -60.31 11.88 58.76
CA SER A 4 -60.46 13.28 58.36
C SER A 4 -59.11 13.79 57.84
N THR A 5 -59.09 14.19 56.57
CA THR A 5 -58.18 15.15 55.91
C THR A 5 -56.89 15.53 56.66
N LYS A 6 -55.84 14.70 56.56
CA LYS A 6 -54.48 15.17 56.83
C LYS A 6 -54.02 15.99 55.63
N THR A 7 -53.67 17.25 55.85
CA THR A 7 -53.16 18.13 54.79
C THR A 7 -51.86 17.55 54.22
N TRP A 8 -51.67 17.69 52.90
CA TRP A 8 -50.52 17.17 52.15
C TRP A 8 -49.15 17.44 52.83
N PRO A 9 -48.88 18.63 53.41
CA PRO A 9 -47.60 18.91 54.08
C PRO A 9 -47.34 18.05 55.33
N ILE A 10 -48.38 17.77 56.13
CA ILE A 10 -48.27 16.93 57.34
C ILE A 10 -47.97 15.48 56.96
N ALA A 11 -48.57 15.01 55.87
CA ALA A 11 -48.28 13.68 55.35
C ALA A 11 -46.83 13.58 54.82
N LEU A 12 -46.34 14.61 54.13
CA LEU A 12 -44.96 14.68 53.65
C LEU A 12 -43.96 14.67 54.82
N GLN A 13 -44.20 15.47 55.86
CA GLN A 13 -43.34 15.54 57.05
C GLN A 13 -43.15 14.16 57.68
N ARG A 14 -44.25 13.45 57.96
CA ARG A 14 -44.20 12.11 58.57
C ARG A 14 -43.48 11.09 57.69
N ILE A 15 -43.64 11.18 56.37
CA ILE A 15 -42.95 10.29 55.42
C ILE A 15 -41.44 10.59 55.41
N ALA A 16 -41.05 11.86 55.41
CA ALA A 16 -39.65 12.28 55.48
C ALA A 16 -38.98 11.84 56.78
N GLU A 17 -39.60 12.11 57.93
CA GLU A 17 -39.12 11.69 59.26
C GLU A 17 -39.00 10.17 59.38
N ARG A 18 -39.96 9.42 58.81
CA ARG A 18 -39.92 7.95 58.82
C ARG A 18 -38.81 7.39 57.93
N ALA A 19 -38.54 8.02 56.78
CA ALA A 19 -37.57 7.52 55.80
C ALA A 19 -36.12 7.92 56.12
N LEU A 20 -35.90 9.10 56.69
CA LEU A 20 -34.57 9.69 56.91
C LEU A 20 -34.20 9.84 58.40
N GLY A 21 -35.11 9.50 59.31
CA GLY A 21 -34.98 9.80 60.73
C GLY A 21 -35.56 11.18 61.08
N LYS A 22 -35.94 11.38 62.35
CA LYS A 22 -36.72 12.56 62.80
C LYS A 22 -36.02 13.88 62.50
N GLN A 23 -34.73 13.99 62.82
CA GLN A 23 -33.96 15.23 62.65
C GLN A 23 -33.69 15.57 61.18
N ALA A 24 -33.14 14.64 60.40
CA ALA A 24 -32.83 14.85 58.99
C ALA A 24 -34.09 15.02 58.13
N GLY A 25 -35.13 14.22 58.40
CA GLY A 25 -36.41 14.33 57.72
C GLY A 25 -37.14 15.65 58.00
N GLN A 26 -37.10 16.14 59.24
CA GLN A 26 -37.70 17.43 59.60
C GLN A 26 -36.93 18.60 58.97
N SER A 27 -35.60 18.56 58.96
CA SER A 27 -34.75 19.58 58.30
C SER A 27 -35.05 19.67 56.79
N LEU A 28 -35.05 18.52 56.10
CA LEU A 28 -35.37 18.47 54.67
C LEU A 28 -36.81 18.94 54.38
N TRP A 29 -37.77 18.56 55.23
CA TRP A 29 -39.15 19.04 55.11
C TRP A 29 -39.25 20.57 55.28
N GLN A 30 -38.62 21.14 56.30
CA GLN A 30 -38.62 22.58 56.53
C GLN A 30 -38.11 23.35 55.32
N LYS A 31 -37.03 22.86 54.71
CA LYS A 31 -36.43 23.45 53.51
C LYS A 31 -37.36 23.49 52.29
N TYR A 32 -38.12 22.42 52.01
CA TYR A 32 -38.88 22.31 50.74
C TYR A 32 -40.39 22.51 50.86
N HIS A 33 -41.01 22.34 52.03
CA HIS A 33 -42.47 22.27 52.13
C HIS A 33 -43.19 23.52 51.61
N ALA A 34 -42.60 24.70 51.82
CA ALA A 34 -43.12 25.99 51.35
C ALA A 34 -42.86 26.22 49.85
N ALA A 35 -41.86 25.56 49.26
CA ALA A 35 -41.44 25.75 47.88
C ALA A 35 -42.32 24.99 46.85
N PHE A 36 -43.09 24.00 47.29
CA PHE A 36 -44.03 23.27 46.43
C PHE A 36 -45.34 24.04 46.22
N SER A 37 -45.66 24.39 44.97
CA SER A 37 -46.89 25.10 44.58
C SER A 37 -48.18 24.29 44.83
N ALA A 38 -49.34 24.95 44.83
CA ALA A 38 -50.63 24.27 44.95
C ALA A 38 -50.86 23.26 43.81
N GLU A 39 -50.44 23.61 42.59
CA GLU A 39 -50.48 22.74 41.41
C GLU A 39 -49.62 21.48 41.59
N TYR A 40 -48.39 21.63 42.10
CA TYR A 40 -47.54 20.48 42.41
C TYR A 40 -48.18 19.54 43.43
N ARG A 41 -48.73 20.10 44.52
CA ARG A 41 -49.38 19.33 45.60
C ARG A 41 -50.64 18.60 45.12
N ALA A 42 -51.33 19.14 44.12
CA ALA A 42 -52.50 18.49 43.50
C ALA A 42 -52.11 17.28 42.64
N LEU A 43 -50.96 17.34 41.96
CA LEU A 43 -50.53 16.32 40.98
C LEU A 43 -49.56 15.27 41.54
N VAL A 44 -48.82 15.59 42.60
CA VAL A 44 -47.74 14.74 43.14
C VAL A 44 -48.05 14.32 44.56
N SER A 45 -48.05 13.00 44.85
CA SER A 45 -48.29 12.50 46.20
C SER A 45 -47.15 12.84 47.17
N PRO A 46 -47.41 12.96 48.48
CA PRO A 46 -46.36 13.21 49.48
C PRO A 46 -45.20 12.20 49.45
N ARG A 47 -45.47 10.95 49.04
CA ARG A 47 -44.44 9.91 48.88
C ARG A 47 -43.46 10.23 47.75
N TYR A 48 -43.95 10.84 46.66
CA TYR A 48 -43.12 11.23 45.52
C TYR A 48 -42.43 12.57 45.75
N ALA A 49 -43.08 13.48 46.46
CA ALA A 49 -42.42 14.71 46.88
C ALA A 49 -41.16 14.47 47.70
N LEU A 50 -41.13 13.48 48.60
CA LEU A 50 -39.87 13.11 49.29
C LEU A 50 -38.77 12.69 48.30
N LYS A 51 -39.11 11.93 47.25
CA LYS A 51 -38.12 11.55 46.22
C LYS A 51 -37.65 12.77 45.42
N ASP A 52 -38.56 13.66 45.07
CA ASP A 52 -38.22 14.90 44.37
C ASP A 52 -37.29 15.77 45.23
N MET A 53 -37.56 15.92 46.53
CA MET A 53 -36.67 16.64 47.47
C MET A 53 -35.25 16.06 47.48
N LEU A 54 -35.11 14.74 47.54
CA LEU A 54 -33.80 14.08 47.52
C LEU A 54 -33.06 14.29 46.19
N ASN A 55 -33.76 14.21 45.06
CA ASN A 55 -33.16 14.45 43.75
C ASN A 55 -32.77 15.92 43.53
N LEU A 56 -33.55 16.87 44.07
CA LEU A 56 -33.23 18.30 44.05
C LEU A 56 -31.98 18.61 44.89
N GLU A 57 -31.83 18.01 46.08
CA GLU A 57 -30.60 18.12 46.88
C GLU A 57 -29.37 17.57 46.12
N GLN A 58 -29.53 16.45 45.41
CA GLN A 58 -28.44 15.86 44.62
C GLN A 58 -28.00 16.78 43.47
N ILE A 59 -28.94 17.42 42.77
CA ILE A 59 -28.63 18.36 41.69
C ILE A 59 -27.97 19.64 42.19
N THR A 60 -28.37 20.09 43.37
CA THR A 60 -27.83 21.29 43.99
C THR A 60 -26.36 21.11 44.34
N SER A 61 -25.97 19.89 44.76
CA SER A 61 -24.60 19.54 45.16
C SER A 61 -23.67 19.06 44.04
N SER A 62 -24.17 18.27 43.07
CA SER A 62 -23.32 17.59 42.07
C SER A 62 -23.34 18.20 40.66
N ASN A 63 -24.24 19.15 40.39
CA ASN A 63 -24.47 19.75 39.06
C ASN A 63 -24.85 18.77 37.93
N ASN A 64 -25.00 17.46 38.22
CA ASN A 64 -25.35 16.42 37.26
C ASN A 64 -26.87 16.33 37.06
N GLN A 65 -27.33 16.12 35.83
CA GLN A 65 -28.76 15.88 35.57
C GLN A 65 -29.24 14.61 36.29
N CYS A 66 -30.41 14.70 36.93
CA CYS A 66 -31.06 13.57 37.59
C CYS A 66 -32.36 13.24 36.86
N ILE A 67 -32.68 11.93 36.78
CA ILE A 67 -33.91 11.44 36.14
C ILE A 67 -34.54 10.38 37.06
N SER A 68 -35.84 10.51 37.31
CA SER A 68 -36.56 9.58 38.19
C SER A 68 -37.84 9.08 37.53
N LEU A 69 -38.05 7.76 37.62
CA LEU A 69 -39.31 7.14 37.23
C LEU A 69 -40.22 6.98 38.46
N LEU A 70 -41.45 7.45 38.39
CA LEU A 70 -42.47 7.32 39.43
C LEU A 70 -43.59 6.41 38.92
N ASN A 71 -44.08 5.50 39.75
CA ASN A 71 -45.18 4.60 39.40
C ASN A 71 -46.44 4.98 40.22
N PRO A 72 -47.45 5.64 39.65
CA PRO A 72 -48.61 6.14 40.40
C PRO A 72 -49.42 5.09 41.17
N GLY A 73 -49.25 3.78 40.93
CA GLY A 73 -49.86 2.73 41.77
C GLY A 73 -49.82 1.33 41.16
N ARG A 74 -50.34 0.32 41.87
CA ARG A 74 -50.39 -1.08 41.37
C ARG A 74 -51.44 -1.34 40.27
N GLN A 75 -52.34 -0.39 40.01
CA GLN A 75 -53.49 -0.53 39.08
C GLN A 75 -53.45 0.45 37.89
N VAL A 76 -52.32 1.12 37.65
CA VAL A 76 -52.22 2.19 36.65
C VAL A 76 -51.12 1.85 35.64
N GLU A 77 -51.45 1.86 34.35
CA GLU A 77 -50.53 1.45 33.27
C GLU A 77 -49.57 2.56 32.79
N HIS A 78 -49.60 3.75 33.39
CA HIS A 78 -48.74 4.86 33.04
C HIS A 78 -47.75 5.19 34.16
N TYR A 79 -46.55 5.62 33.78
CA TYR A 79 -45.48 6.06 34.67
C TYR A 79 -45.27 7.56 34.52
N ARG A 80 -44.60 8.16 35.49
CA ARG A 80 -44.24 9.58 35.43
C ARG A 80 -42.72 9.73 35.48
N LEU A 81 -42.14 10.30 34.44
CA LEU A 81 -40.70 10.50 34.30
C LEU A 81 -40.37 11.96 34.65
N HIS A 82 -39.63 12.15 35.74
CA HIS A 82 -39.18 13.46 36.22
C HIS A 82 -37.75 13.69 35.78
N PHE A 83 -37.52 14.81 35.09
CA PHE A 83 -36.21 15.37 34.80
C PHE A 83 -35.99 16.56 35.72
N TYR A 84 -34.87 16.56 36.45
CA TYR A 84 -34.50 17.64 37.34
C TYR A 84 -33.38 18.45 36.68
N SER A 85 -33.44 19.78 36.75
CA SER A 85 -32.45 20.67 36.13
C SER A 85 -32.32 22.01 36.85
N ARG A 86 -31.16 22.67 36.72
CA ARG A 86 -30.90 24.03 37.26
C ARG A 86 -31.23 25.15 36.27
N GLN A 87 -31.42 24.80 35.00
CA GLN A 87 -31.73 25.72 33.92
C GLN A 87 -33.03 25.27 33.25
N PRO A 88 -33.86 26.21 32.79
CA PRO A 88 -35.04 25.85 32.01
C PRO A 88 -34.60 25.16 30.72
N ARG A 89 -35.22 24.02 30.42
CA ARG A 89 -35.04 23.26 29.18
C ARG A 89 -36.35 23.14 28.42
N TYR A 90 -36.26 23.13 27.10
CA TYR A 90 -37.44 23.17 26.23
C TYR A 90 -37.80 21.76 25.72
N LEU A 91 -39.00 21.64 25.14
CA LEU A 91 -39.57 20.34 24.79
C LEU A 91 -38.84 19.63 23.65
N ASP A 92 -38.28 20.41 22.72
CA ASP A 92 -37.45 19.94 21.62
C ASP A 92 -36.19 19.20 22.10
N GLU A 93 -35.73 19.44 23.34
CA GLU A 93 -34.63 18.68 23.95
C GLU A 93 -35.06 17.30 24.50
N TYR A 94 -36.32 17.15 24.94
CA TYR A 94 -36.81 15.93 25.60
C TYR A 94 -37.57 15.00 24.65
N ILE A 95 -38.42 15.55 23.78
CA ILE A 95 -39.34 14.75 22.95
C ILE A 95 -38.58 13.77 22.04
N PRO A 96 -37.50 14.16 21.33
CA PRO A 96 -36.75 13.21 20.51
C PRO A 96 -36.17 12.05 21.33
N VAL A 97 -35.67 12.34 22.53
CA VAL A 97 -35.10 11.34 23.46
C VAL A 97 -36.18 10.34 23.90
N LEU A 98 -37.37 10.84 24.28
CA LEU A 98 -38.49 9.99 24.72
C LEU A 98 -39.06 9.14 23.57
N GLU A 99 -39.15 9.72 22.38
CA GLU A 99 -39.60 9.01 21.18
C GLU A 99 -38.64 7.88 20.79
N ASN A 100 -37.34 8.17 20.82
CA ASN A 100 -36.29 7.20 20.56
C ASN A 100 -36.13 6.16 21.68
N MET A 101 -36.73 6.36 22.85
CA MET A 101 -36.87 5.32 23.89
C MET A 101 -38.15 4.49 23.77
N TYR A 102 -38.89 4.62 22.68
CA TYR A 102 -40.14 3.90 22.45
C TYR A 102 -41.26 4.23 23.47
N LEU A 103 -41.20 5.43 24.06
CA LEU A 103 -42.18 5.92 25.01
C LEU A 103 -43.26 6.75 24.29
N ARG A 104 -44.51 6.57 24.68
CA ARG A 104 -45.62 7.44 24.32
C ARG A 104 -45.81 8.47 25.44
N VAL A 105 -45.64 9.75 25.11
CA VAL A 105 -45.93 10.86 26.02
C VAL A 105 -47.43 11.14 25.97
N MET A 106 -48.09 11.08 27.13
CA MET A 106 -49.53 11.31 27.28
C MET A 106 -49.84 12.72 27.79
N ASP A 107 -49.01 13.22 28.69
CA ASP A 107 -49.20 14.50 29.37
C ASP A 107 -47.83 15.03 29.83
N GLN A 108 -47.71 16.34 29.99
CA GLN A 108 -46.50 17.00 30.46
C GLN A 108 -46.79 18.17 31.38
N VAL A 109 -46.03 18.29 32.47
CA VAL A 109 -46.13 19.38 33.43
C VAL A 109 -44.73 19.84 33.81
N GLN A 110 -44.57 21.13 34.09
CA GLN A 110 -43.32 21.71 34.58
C GLN A 110 -43.54 22.39 35.92
N PHE A 111 -42.66 22.13 36.87
CA PHE A 111 -42.65 22.80 38.17
C PHE A 111 -41.36 23.60 38.34
N SER A 112 -41.50 24.84 38.80
CA SER A 112 -40.37 25.67 39.23
C SER A 112 -40.37 25.73 40.75
N ILE A 113 -39.24 25.37 41.36
CA ILE A 113 -39.09 25.25 42.81
C ILE A 113 -37.89 26.11 43.21
N THR A 114 -38.14 27.17 43.98
CA THR A 114 -37.09 28.05 44.50
C THR A 114 -36.83 27.73 45.96
N VAL A 115 -35.60 27.31 46.27
CA VAL A 115 -35.14 26.94 47.61
C VAL A 115 -33.76 27.53 47.82
N ASP A 116 -33.52 28.16 48.97
CA ASP A 116 -32.26 28.84 49.33
C ASP A 116 -31.75 29.81 48.25
N GLY A 117 -32.66 30.51 47.55
CA GLY A 117 -32.33 31.45 46.48
C GLY A 117 -31.97 30.82 45.12
N ILE A 118 -31.92 29.49 45.02
CA ILE A 118 -31.67 28.77 43.77
C ILE A 118 -33.00 28.28 43.20
N THR A 119 -33.25 28.57 41.91
CA THR A 119 -34.43 28.06 41.20
C THR A 119 -34.08 26.77 40.48
N LEU A 120 -34.83 25.71 40.76
CA LEU A 120 -34.70 24.39 40.17
C LEU A 120 -35.99 24.03 39.43
N PHE A 121 -35.85 23.23 38.37
CA PHE A 121 -36.96 22.85 37.51
C PHE A 121 -37.17 21.33 37.54
N ILE A 122 -38.43 20.91 37.68
CA ILE A 122 -38.88 19.54 37.46
C ILE A 122 -39.72 19.52 36.19
N LYS A 123 -39.23 18.88 35.14
CA LYS A 123 -40.03 18.56 33.94
C LYS A 123 -40.57 17.14 34.10
N SER A 124 -41.89 17.02 34.11
CA SER A 124 -42.61 15.78 34.42
C SER A 124 -43.39 15.31 33.20
N PHE A 125 -43.10 14.11 32.70
CA PHE A 125 -43.82 13.50 31.58
C PHE A 125 -44.59 12.27 32.04
N THR A 126 -45.89 12.21 31.76
CA THR A 126 -46.66 10.97 31.91
C THR A 126 -46.43 10.12 30.67
N VAL A 127 -45.86 8.93 30.85
CA VAL A 127 -45.41 8.05 29.77
C VAL A 127 -45.97 6.63 29.89
N LYS A 128 -46.18 6.00 28.74
CA LYS A 128 -46.53 4.57 28.61
C LYS A 128 -45.67 3.94 27.50
N ALA A 129 -45.37 2.64 27.58
CA ALA A 129 -44.79 1.92 26.43
C ALA A 129 -45.76 1.92 25.24
N LYS A 130 -45.24 2.00 24.01
CA LYS A 130 -46.06 1.95 22.80
C LYS A 130 -46.68 0.56 22.51
N SER A 131 -46.14 -0.54 23.05
CA SER A 131 -46.64 -1.92 22.88
C SER A 131 -46.39 -2.79 24.14
N GLN A 132 -46.73 -4.09 24.11
CA GLN A 132 -46.38 -5.06 25.17
C GLN A 132 -44.85 -5.18 25.28
N SER A 133 -44.26 -4.46 26.23
CA SER A 133 -42.83 -4.56 26.59
C SER A 133 -42.66 -5.36 27.88
N ALA A 134 -41.41 -5.73 28.20
CA ALA A 134 -41.08 -6.20 29.54
C ALA A 134 -41.52 -5.15 30.60
N SER A 135 -41.82 -5.61 31.82
CA SER A 135 -42.25 -4.73 32.91
C SER A 135 -41.24 -3.60 33.14
N PHE A 136 -41.69 -2.34 33.11
CA PHE A 136 -40.87 -1.16 33.41
C PHE A 136 -40.15 -1.24 34.76
N ALA A 137 -40.66 -2.04 35.70
CA ALA A 137 -39.96 -2.29 36.97
C ALA A 137 -38.61 -2.99 36.77
N LYS A 138 -38.51 -3.92 35.81
CA LYS A 138 -37.27 -4.63 35.46
C LYS A 138 -36.34 -3.78 34.59
N LEU A 139 -36.91 -2.92 33.74
CA LEU A 139 -36.16 -2.06 32.81
C LEU A 139 -35.70 -0.73 33.41
N ARG A 140 -36.24 -0.36 34.58
CA ARG A 140 -36.09 0.97 35.20
C ARG A 140 -34.65 1.50 35.16
N SER A 141 -33.69 0.71 35.61
CA SER A 141 -32.28 1.17 35.72
C SER A 141 -31.70 1.46 34.34
N ARG A 142 -31.76 0.48 33.42
CA ARG A 142 -31.20 0.58 32.07
C ARG A 142 -31.87 1.69 31.27
N MET A 143 -33.18 1.82 31.38
CA MET A 143 -33.95 2.86 30.70
C MET A 143 -33.56 4.27 31.19
N LEU A 144 -33.49 4.48 32.51
CA LEU A 144 -33.10 5.78 33.07
C LEU A 144 -31.66 6.15 32.72
N GLU A 145 -30.76 5.16 32.76
CA GLU A 145 -29.37 5.35 32.36
C GLU A 145 -29.25 5.71 30.87
N THR A 146 -29.94 4.98 29.99
CA THR A 146 -29.96 5.24 28.53
C THR A 146 -30.45 6.66 28.23
N ILE A 147 -31.54 7.10 28.89
CA ILE A 147 -32.05 8.47 28.74
C ILE A 147 -30.99 9.49 29.17
N ARG A 148 -30.33 9.27 30.31
CA ARG A 148 -29.29 10.16 30.82
C ARG A 148 -28.12 10.29 29.85
N VAL A 149 -27.54 9.19 29.39
CA VAL A 149 -26.36 9.23 28.50
C VAL A 149 -26.67 9.84 27.13
N MET A 150 -27.89 9.66 26.59
CA MET A 150 -28.33 10.35 25.38
C MET A 150 -28.43 11.87 25.60
N MET A 151 -29.01 12.30 26.72
CA MET A 151 -29.13 13.72 27.06
C MET A 151 -27.78 14.40 27.34
N ASP A 152 -26.82 13.64 27.84
CA ASP A 152 -25.44 14.09 28.06
C ASP A 152 -24.59 14.02 26.77
N GLY A 153 -25.14 13.49 25.66
CA GLY A 153 -24.47 13.40 24.37
C GLY A 153 -23.35 12.34 24.31
N GLN A 154 -23.39 11.34 25.20
CA GLN A 154 -22.41 10.25 25.26
C GLN A 154 -22.74 9.11 24.26
N VAL A 155 -23.95 9.09 23.70
CA VAL A 155 -24.39 8.14 22.68
C VAL A 155 -25.33 8.83 21.68
N GLU A 156 -25.41 8.32 20.46
CA GLU A 156 -26.31 8.85 19.42
C GLU A 156 -27.79 8.77 19.84
N ASN A 157 -28.52 9.88 19.71
CA ASN A 157 -29.97 9.94 19.89
C ASN A 157 -30.69 9.52 18.60
N ASP A 158 -30.73 8.21 18.33
CA ASP A 158 -31.38 7.61 17.15
C ASP A 158 -32.47 6.58 17.52
N ALA A 159 -33.13 6.03 16.50
CA ALA A 159 -34.23 5.09 16.68
C ALA A 159 -33.82 3.73 17.29
N LEU A 160 -32.54 3.34 17.26
CA LEU A 160 -32.10 2.05 17.82
C LEU A 160 -32.24 2.02 19.35
N ASN A 161 -32.27 3.18 20.01
CA ASN A 161 -32.50 3.26 21.46
C ASN A 161 -33.86 2.65 21.88
N LYS A 162 -34.79 2.46 20.94
CA LYS A 162 -36.07 1.76 21.16
C LYS A 162 -35.84 0.31 21.62
N LEU A 163 -34.72 -0.30 21.21
CA LEU A 163 -34.34 -1.65 21.63
C LEU A 163 -34.19 -1.76 23.15
N CYS A 164 -33.84 -0.68 23.88
CA CYS A 164 -33.75 -0.73 25.34
C CYS A 164 -35.09 -1.14 25.97
N VAL A 165 -36.22 -0.63 25.46
CA VAL A 165 -37.55 -0.99 25.95
C VAL A 165 -38.06 -2.29 25.33
N LEU A 166 -37.71 -2.57 24.08
CA LEU A 166 -38.17 -3.75 23.34
C LEU A 166 -37.49 -5.05 23.79
N THR A 167 -36.19 -5.03 24.08
CA THR A 167 -35.36 -6.21 24.39
C THR A 167 -34.78 -6.19 25.80
N GLY A 168 -34.75 -5.01 26.44
CA GLY A 168 -34.07 -4.81 27.72
C GLY A 168 -32.56 -4.60 27.61
N MET A 169 -32.01 -4.46 26.40
CA MET A 169 -30.58 -4.19 26.20
C MET A 169 -30.15 -2.87 26.88
N ALA A 170 -28.93 -2.86 27.40
CA ALA A 170 -28.26 -1.65 27.86
C ALA A 170 -27.80 -0.80 26.67
N TRP A 171 -27.59 0.51 26.89
CA TRP A 171 -27.24 1.44 25.81
C TRP A 171 -25.93 1.06 25.10
N GLN A 172 -24.94 0.52 25.82
CA GLN A 172 -23.66 0.07 25.22
C GLN A 172 -23.87 -1.14 24.29
N GLU A 173 -24.82 -2.02 24.62
CA GLU A 173 -25.14 -3.23 23.84
C GLU A 173 -25.85 -2.83 22.53
N ILE A 174 -26.70 -1.81 22.61
CA ILE A 174 -27.33 -1.18 21.43
C ILE A 174 -26.26 -0.48 20.58
N ASP A 175 -25.26 0.14 21.20
CA ASP A 175 -24.20 0.84 20.48
C ASP A 175 -23.28 -0.10 19.69
N VAL A 176 -23.12 -1.36 20.12
CA VAL A 176 -22.48 -2.41 19.30
C VAL A 176 -23.25 -2.61 17.98
N LEU A 177 -24.58 -2.75 18.04
CA LEU A 177 -25.40 -2.87 16.84
C LEU A 177 -25.35 -1.59 15.99
N ARG A 178 -25.23 -0.42 16.65
CA ARG A 178 -25.04 0.87 15.97
C ARG A 178 -23.71 0.94 15.22
N ALA A 179 -22.62 0.46 15.81
CA ALA A 179 -21.32 0.38 15.18
C ALA A 179 -21.36 -0.54 13.94
N TYR A 180 -21.98 -1.73 14.04
CA TYR A 180 -22.18 -2.60 12.86
C TYR A 180 -23.09 -1.96 11.80
N ARG A 181 -24.13 -1.23 12.20
CA ARG A 181 -24.99 -0.47 11.28
C ARG A 181 -24.19 0.60 10.54
N ASN A 182 -23.28 1.31 11.20
CA ASN A 182 -22.45 2.33 10.57
C ASN A 182 -21.44 1.71 9.61
N TYR A 183 -20.76 0.63 10.02
CA TYR A 183 -19.87 -0.12 9.15
C TYR A 183 -20.59 -0.69 7.91
N TYR A 184 -21.81 -1.24 8.08
CA TYR A 184 -22.64 -1.73 6.98
C TYR A 184 -22.85 -0.64 5.91
N LEU A 185 -23.15 0.59 6.33
CA LEU A 185 -23.40 1.70 5.39
C LEU A 185 -22.15 2.04 4.56
N GLN A 186 -20.96 1.89 5.15
CA GLN A 186 -19.68 2.12 4.47
C GLN A 186 -19.33 1.07 3.40
N LEU A 187 -20.07 -0.04 3.31
CA LEU A 187 -19.87 -1.06 2.28
C LEU A 187 -20.54 -0.71 0.93
N GLY A 188 -21.24 0.43 0.84
CA GLY A 188 -21.82 0.91 -0.43
C GLY A 188 -23.09 0.18 -0.87
N HIS A 189 -23.77 -0.52 0.04
CA HIS A 189 -25.07 -1.12 -0.24
C HIS A 189 -26.15 -0.06 -0.53
N ARG A 190 -27.16 -0.40 -1.34
CA ARG A 190 -28.35 0.45 -1.61
C ARG A 190 -29.32 0.57 -0.41
N THR A 191 -28.83 0.32 0.81
CA THR A 191 -29.63 0.27 2.03
C THR A 191 -29.46 1.56 2.80
N THR A 192 -30.57 2.16 3.24
CA THR A 192 -30.52 3.40 4.03
C THR A 192 -30.39 3.10 5.53
N ARG A 193 -29.84 4.06 6.28
CA ARG A 193 -29.83 4.03 7.76
C ARG A 193 -31.20 3.69 8.35
N ALA A 194 -32.25 4.30 7.81
CA ALA A 194 -33.63 4.07 8.24
C ALA A 194 -34.09 2.62 8.02
N SER A 195 -33.67 1.98 6.93
CA SER A 195 -34.01 0.58 6.63
C SER A 195 -33.36 -0.37 7.63
N ILE A 196 -32.10 -0.13 8.00
CA ILE A 196 -31.40 -0.96 9.00
C ILE A 196 -32.02 -0.78 10.39
N HIS A 197 -32.38 0.46 10.75
CA HIS A 197 -33.13 0.73 11.98
C HIS A 197 -34.45 -0.03 11.99
N HIS A 198 -35.22 0.06 10.91
CA HIS A 198 -36.50 -0.64 10.76
C HIS A 198 -36.35 -2.15 10.97
N ALA A 199 -35.40 -2.78 10.28
CA ALA A 199 -35.16 -4.22 10.38
C ALA A 199 -34.85 -4.68 11.82
N LEU A 200 -33.99 -3.95 12.53
CA LEU A 200 -33.63 -4.28 13.92
C LEU A 200 -34.79 -4.01 14.90
N ILE A 201 -35.55 -2.94 14.72
CA ILE A 201 -36.63 -2.52 15.64
C ILE A 201 -37.86 -3.40 15.48
N ASN A 202 -38.20 -3.80 14.25
CA ASN A 202 -39.36 -4.67 13.98
C ASN A 202 -39.09 -6.14 14.32
N ASN A 203 -37.81 -6.54 14.37
CA ASN A 203 -37.38 -7.89 14.73
C ASN A 203 -36.51 -7.88 16.00
N PRO A 204 -37.04 -7.40 17.15
CA PRO A 204 -36.24 -7.13 18.35
C PRO A 204 -35.61 -8.40 18.96
N GLN A 205 -36.25 -9.57 18.79
CA GLN A 205 -35.64 -10.85 19.22
C GLN A 205 -34.42 -11.21 18.38
N VAL A 206 -34.45 -10.96 17.06
CA VAL A 206 -33.27 -11.14 16.19
C VAL A 206 -32.16 -10.18 16.60
N ALA A 207 -32.48 -8.91 16.87
CA ALA A 207 -31.50 -7.94 17.37
C ALA A 207 -30.84 -8.39 18.68
N LEU A 208 -31.62 -8.95 19.61
CA LEU A 208 -31.09 -9.52 20.85
C LEU A 208 -30.22 -10.76 20.59
N CYS A 209 -30.64 -11.67 19.70
CA CYS A 209 -29.84 -12.84 19.33
C CYS A 209 -28.52 -12.46 18.64
N LEU A 210 -28.52 -11.43 17.79
CA LEU A 210 -27.31 -10.88 17.18
C LEU A 210 -26.33 -10.39 18.26
N PHE A 211 -26.82 -9.62 19.24
CA PHE A 211 -26.00 -9.16 20.35
C PHE A 211 -25.52 -10.32 21.24
N ASN A 212 -26.40 -11.27 21.60
CA ASN A 212 -26.02 -12.42 22.42
C ASN A 212 -24.93 -13.26 21.75
N LYS A 213 -24.99 -13.41 20.43
CA LYS A 213 -23.92 -14.06 19.67
C LYS A 213 -22.62 -13.23 19.70
N PHE A 214 -22.70 -11.92 19.53
CA PHE A 214 -21.54 -11.03 19.64
C PHE A 214 -20.89 -11.14 21.04
N GLU A 215 -21.70 -11.00 22.09
CA GLU A 215 -21.28 -11.14 23.49
C GLU A 215 -20.59 -12.49 23.71
N ALA A 216 -21.17 -13.57 23.15
CA ALA A 216 -20.59 -14.90 23.24
C ALA A 216 -19.26 -15.08 22.50
N ARG A 217 -19.05 -14.35 21.41
CA ARG A 217 -17.79 -14.42 20.66
C ARG A 217 -16.67 -13.67 21.35
N PHE A 218 -16.95 -12.52 21.97
CA PHE A 218 -15.91 -11.58 22.39
C PHE A 218 -15.78 -11.39 23.89
N ARG A 219 -16.70 -11.89 24.72
CA ARG A 219 -16.55 -11.83 26.18
C ARG A 219 -15.45 -12.79 26.63
N PRO A 220 -14.35 -12.29 27.23
CA PRO A 220 -13.40 -13.16 27.91
C PRO A 220 -14.13 -13.81 29.08
N ASN A 221 -14.23 -15.14 29.09
CA ASN A 221 -14.57 -15.84 30.32
C ASN A 221 -13.83 -17.19 30.37
N PRO A 222 -13.35 -17.62 31.56
CA PRO A 222 -12.54 -18.83 31.71
C PRO A 222 -13.26 -20.15 31.41
N ASP A 223 -14.59 -20.22 31.60
CA ASP A 223 -15.39 -21.45 31.47
C ASP A 223 -15.51 -21.97 30.01
N TRP A 224 -15.12 -21.12 29.06
CA TRP A 224 -15.24 -21.30 27.61
C TRP A 224 -14.06 -20.61 26.92
N ASP A 225 -12.89 -20.59 27.55
CA ASP A 225 -11.67 -20.01 26.97
C ASP A 225 -11.08 -20.91 25.87
N ASP A 226 -11.31 -22.22 25.98
CA ASP A 226 -11.01 -23.18 24.93
C ASP A 226 -11.84 -22.86 23.66
N PRO A 227 -11.19 -22.64 22.49
CA PRO A 227 -11.88 -22.28 21.25
C PRO A 227 -12.90 -23.33 20.78
N VAL A 228 -12.62 -24.61 20.97
CA VAL A 228 -13.50 -25.72 20.57
C VAL A 228 -14.74 -25.73 21.46
N ILE A 229 -14.57 -25.61 22.77
CA ILE A 229 -15.69 -25.52 23.72
C ILE A 229 -16.57 -24.30 23.41
N ARG A 230 -15.96 -23.13 23.19
CA ARG A 230 -16.68 -21.90 22.85
C ARG A 230 -17.51 -22.07 21.57
N GLU A 231 -16.92 -22.66 20.53
CA GLU A 231 -17.60 -22.85 19.24
C GLU A 231 -18.74 -23.87 19.34
N GLU A 232 -18.49 -25.06 19.89
CA GLU A 232 -19.46 -26.16 19.91
C GLU A 232 -20.58 -25.97 20.94
N GLN A 233 -20.24 -25.57 22.16
CA GLN A 233 -21.20 -25.58 23.27
C GLN A 233 -21.97 -24.27 23.40
N ILE A 234 -21.41 -23.15 22.94
CA ILE A 234 -22.02 -21.83 23.14
C ILE A 234 -22.38 -21.15 21.82
N LEU A 235 -21.45 -21.05 20.87
CA LEU A 235 -21.70 -20.34 19.61
C LEU A 235 -22.63 -21.11 18.67
N PHE A 236 -22.54 -22.44 18.62
CA PHE A 236 -23.39 -23.26 17.77
C PHE A 236 -24.88 -23.22 18.19
N PRO A 237 -25.27 -23.40 19.47
CA PRO A 237 -26.66 -23.22 19.88
C PRO A 237 -27.21 -21.82 19.61
N LEU A 238 -26.41 -20.77 19.87
CA LEU A 238 -26.81 -19.39 19.56
C LEU A 238 -26.95 -19.14 18.04
N ARG A 239 -26.13 -19.80 17.22
CA ARG A 239 -26.26 -19.77 15.76
C ARG A 239 -27.59 -20.38 15.32
N LEU A 240 -27.96 -21.54 15.86
CA LEU A 240 -29.25 -22.18 15.55
C LEU A 240 -30.44 -21.31 15.97
N GLN A 241 -30.42 -20.78 17.20
CA GLN A 241 -31.48 -19.90 17.70
C GLN A 241 -31.62 -18.64 16.83
N LEU A 242 -30.49 -18.05 16.40
CA LEU A 242 -30.51 -16.89 15.52
C LEU A 242 -31.05 -17.24 14.13
N MET A 243 -30.68 -18.39 13.57
CA MET A 243 -31.21 -18.85 12.27
C MET A 243 -32.72 -19.09 12.33
N GLU A 244 -33.22 -19.71 13.40
CA GLU A 244 -34.66 -19.89 13.63
C GLU A 244 -35.39 -18.54 13.78
N SER A 245 -34.80 -17.61 14.53
CA SER A 245 -35.36 -16.25 14.68
C SER A 245 -35.40 -15.49 13.36
N ILE A 246 -34.33 -15.57 12.55
CA ILE A 246 -34.29 -14.97 11.21
C ILE A 246 -35.33 -15.61 10.28
N ALA A 247 -35.54 -16.93 10.36
CA ALA A 247 -36.56 -17.62 9.56
C ALA A 247 -38.00 -17.14 9.85
N SER A 248 -38.24 -16.51 11.00
CA SER A 248 -39.54 -15.92 11.37
C SER A 248 -39.74 -14.48 10.85
N VAL A 249 -38.73 -13.88 10.20
CA VAL A 249 -38.80 -12.53 9.64
C VAL A 249 -39.67 -12.53 8.38
N SER A 250 -40.72 -11.71 8.38
CA SER A 250 -41.71 -11.67 7.30
C SER A 250 -41.30 -10.80 6.10
N ASP A 251 -40.55 -9.72 6.34
CA ASP A 251 -40.08 -8.82 5.30
C ASP A 251 -38.72 -9.30 4.74
N ILE A 252 -38.64 -9.49 3.42
CA ILE A 252 -37.46 -10.03 2.74
C ILE A 252 -36.26 -9.06 2.84
N ASN A 253 -36.52 -7.75 2.83
CA ASN A 253 -35.46 -6.75 2.96
C ASN A 253 -34.91 -6.72 4.39
N ASP A 254 -35.77 -6.84 5.41
CA ASP A 254 -35.35 -7.02 6.80
C ASP A 254 -34.52 -8.31 6.96
N ASP A 255 -34.96 -9.46 6.41
CA ASP A 255 -34.20 -10.73 6.45
C ASP A 255 -32.80 -10.56 5.87
N ARG A 256 -32.69 -9.96 4.67
CA ARG A 256 -31.40 -9.70 4.03
C ARG A 256 -30.48 -8.84 4.90
N ILE A 257 -31.00 -7.73 5.45
CA ILE A 257 -30.22 -6.83 6.31
C ILE A 257 -29.72 -7.59 7.56
N LEU A 258 -30.58 -8.36 8.21
CA LEU A 258 -30.26 -9.10 9.43
C LEU A 258 -29.24 -10.23 9.15
N ARG A 259 -29.31 -10.90 7.99
CA ARG A 259 -28.32 -11.89 7.56
C ARG A 259 -26.96 -11.27 7.28
N THR A 260 -26.91 -10.10 6.65
CA THR A 260 -25.64 -9.40 6.45
C THR A 260 -25.06 -8.95 7.80
N LEU A 261 -25.85 -8.38 8.72
CA LEU A 261 -25.39 -8.05 10.08
C LEU A 261 -24.84 -9.28 10.82
N PHE A 262 -25.49 -10.44 10.67
CA PHE A 262 -24.99 -11.70 11.18
C PHE A 262 -23.64 -12.11 10.55
N ASN A 263 -23.48 -11.97 9.23
CA ASN A 263 -22.21 -12.23 8.55
C ASN A 263 -21.11 -11.27 9.03
N LEU A 264 -21.40 -9.98 9.20
CA LEU A 264 -20.45 -9.00 9.75
C LEU A 264 -19.95 -9.42 11.15
N ILE A 265 -20.85 -9.82 12.06
CA ILE A 265 -20.47 -10.30 13.40
C ILE A 265 -19.61 -11.58 13.33
N ASN A 266 -19.89 -12.49 12.39
CA ASN A 266 -19.07 -13.69 12.20
C ASN A 266 -17.68 -13.36 11.66
N SER A 267 -17.58 -12.39 10.75
CA SER A 267 -16.33 -11.95 10.12
C SER A 267 -15.47 -11.06 11.03
N THR A 268 -16.00 -10.57 12.14
CA THR A 268 -15.19 -9.89 13.18
C THR A 268 -14.28 -10.90 13.88
N MET A 269 -12.99 -10.56 13.96
CA MET A 269 -11.91 -11.38 14.53
C MET A 269 -11.51 -10.93 15.94
N ARG A 270 -11.62 -9.62 16.25
CA ARG A 270 -11.30 -9.04 17.57
C ARG A 270 -12.21 -7.85 17.86
N CYS A 271 -12.47 -7.58 19.15
CA CYS A 271 -13.21 -6.39 19.58
C CYS A 271 -12.78 -5.93 20.98
N ASN A 272 -12.68 -4.62 21.19
CA ASN A 272 -12.27 -4.02 22.46
C ASN A 272 -13.44 -3.69 23.40
N PHE A 273 -14.68 -4.00 23.02
CA PHE A 273 -15.90 -3.61 23.73
C PHE A 273 -15.82 -3.92 25.24
N HIS A 274 -15.39 -5.12 25.63
CA HIS A 274 -15.33 -5.53 27.03
C HIS A 274 -14.25 -4.80 27.84
N VAL A 275 -13.17 -4.36 27.18
CA VAL A 275 -12.09 -3.57 27.79
C VAL A 275 -12.54 -2.13 28.02
N ARG A 276 -13.27 -1.55 27.06
CA ARG A 276 -13.65 -0.12 27.05
C ARG A 276 -15.03 0.18 27.67
N ARG A 277 -15.95 -0.79 27.77
CA ARG A 277 -17.35 -0.59 28.22
C ARG A 277 -17.51 0.14 29.56
N GLY A 278 -16.54 -0.01 30.47
CA GLY A 278 -16.54 0.62 31.80
C GLY A 278 -15.70 1.89 31.93
N LEU A 279 -15.00 2.31 30.86
CA LEU A 279 -14.09 3.46 30.88
C LEU A 279 -14.82 4.76 30.52
N ALA A 280 -14.29 5.89 31.01
CA ALA A 280 -14.82 7.22 30.67
C ALA A 280 -14.63 7.54 29.17
N GLU A 281 -13.50 7.12 28.59
CA GLU A 281 -13.26 7.17 27.15
C GLU A 281 -13.84 5.91 26.48
N TYR A 282 -15.15 5.91 26.27
CA TYR A 282 -15.89 4.82 25.64
C TYR A 282 -15.89 4.97 24.11
N PHE A 283 -15.44 3.92 23.41
CA PHE A 283 -15.57 3.72 21.97
C PHE A 283 -15.48 2.23 21.67
N ILE A 284 -15.82 1.83 20.43
CA ILE A 284 -15.80 0.43 20.00
C ILE A 284 -14.89 0.31 18.77
N ALA A 285 -13.97 -0.65 18.81
CA ALA A 285 -13.17 -1.05 17.67
C ALA A 285 -13.48 -2.51 17.29
N PHE A 286 -13.55 -2.78 15.98
CA PHE A 286 -13.68 -4.11 15.41
C PHE A 286 -12.52 -4.37 14.46
N LYS A 287 -11.84 -5.52 14.60
CA LYS A 287 -10.93 -6.05 13.57
C LYS A 287 -11.72 -7.08 12.76
N ILE A 288 -11.82 -6.87 11.46
CA ILE A 288 -12.74 -7.57 10.56
C ILE A 288 -11.93 -8.27 9.46
N ASN A 289 -12.23 -9.54 9.21
CA ASN A 289 -11.77 -10.28 8.03
C ASN A 289 -12.68 -9.93 6.85
N SER A 290 -12.19 -9.11 5.94
CA SER A 290 -12.97 -8.62 4.80
C SER A 290 -13.23 -9.68 3.75
N LEU A 291 -12.33 -10.67 3.62
CA LEU A 291 -12.51 -11.81 2.73
C LEU A 291 -13.69 -12.69 3.16
N GLY A 292 -14.01 -12.72 4.46
CA GLY A 292 -15.14 -13.45 5.02
C GLY A 292 -16.51 -12.78 4.83
N ILE A 293 -16.55 -11.54 4.33
CA ILE A 293 -17.80 -10.82 4.08
C ILE A 293 -18.34 -11.17 2.69
N ILE A 294 -19.51 -11.81 2.66
CA ILE A 294 -20.10 -12.41 1.45
C ILE A 294 -20.35 -11.33 0.39
N ASP A 295 -21.12 -10.30 0.74
CA ASP A 295 -21.60 -9.27 -0.20
C ASP A 295 -20.71 -8.02 -0.25
N MET A 296 -19.45 -8.10 0.21
CA MET A 296 -18.53 -6.97 0.11
C MET A 296 -18.13 -6.71 -1.36
N PRO A 297 -18.21 -5.46 -1.86
CA PRO A 297 -17.71 -5.13 -3.19
C PRO A 297 -16.21 -5.39 -3.34
N ALA A 298 -15.78 -5.83 -4.52
CA ALA A 298 -14.37 -5.88 -4.87
C ALA A 298 -13.83 -4.46 -5.17
N PRO A 299 -12.53 -4.20 -4.91
CA PRO A 299 -11.57 -5.10 -4.27
C PRO A 299 -11.73 -5.15 -2.76
N LYS A 300 -11.46 -6.32 -2.19
CA LYS A 300 -11.54 -6.55 -0.74
C LYS A 300 -10.15 -6.39 -0.13
N PRO A 301 -9.94 -5.54 0.89
CA PRO A 301 -8.75 -5.63 1.72
C PRO A 301 -8.70 -7.02 2.39
N GLN A 302 -7.56 -7.40 2.95
CA GLN A 302 -7.49 -8.62 3.75
C GLN A 302 -8.20 -8.39 5.09
N ASN A 303 -7.83 -7.30 5.78
CA ASN A 303 -8.34 -6.97 7.10
C ASN A 303 -8.67 -5.48 7.24
N GLU A 304 -9.65 -5.17 8.09
CA GLU A 304 -10.06 -3.81 8.41
C GLU A 304 -10.16 -3.62 9.92
N ILE A 305 -9.63 -2.52 10.46
CA ILE A 305 -9.96 -2.08 11.82
C ILE A 305 -10.89 -0.89 11.73
N TYR A 306 -12.15 -1.08 12.12
CA TYR A 306 -13.17 -0.02 12.16
C TYR A 306 -13.36 0.46 13.60
N VAL A 307 -13.38 1.78 13.79
CA VAL A 307 -13.53 2.45 15.08
C VAL A 307 -14.78 3.33 15.06
N HIS A 308 -15.67 3.10 16.01
CA HIS A 308 -16.90 3.86 16.21
C HIS A 308 -16.87 4.56 17.58
N ALA A 309 -17.13 5.86 17.55
CA ALA A 309 -17.44 6.66 18.72
C ALA A 309 -18.65 7.57 18.43
N VAL A 310 -19.14 8.25 19.47
CA VAL A 310 -20.29 9.16 19.34
C VAL A 310 -19.98 10.38 18.46
N ASP A 311 -18.75 10.86 18.48
CA ASP A 311 -18.30 12.08 17.79
C ASP A 311 -17.43 11.82 16.56
N MET A 312 -16.99 10.58 16.34
CA MET A 312 -16.14 10.22 15.21
C MET A 312 -16.38 8.79 14.71
N GLU A 313 -15.96 8.56 13.46
CA GLU A 313 -15.85 7.24 12.85
C GLU A 313 -14.48 7.14 12.15
N GLY A 314 -13.85 5.98 12.20
CA GLY A 314 -12.55 5.76 11.58
C GLY A 314 -12.37 4.34 11.10
N ILE A 315 -11.44 4.16 10.17
CA ILE A 315 -11.11 2.86 9.60
C ILE A 315 -9.63 2.78 9.24
N HIS A 316 -9.07 1.59 9.29
CA HIS A 316 -7.74 1.27 8.76
C HIS A 316 -7.80 -0.04 7.97
N LEU A 317 -7.57 0.07 6.66
CA LEU A 317 -7.62 -1.03 5.68
C LEU A 317 -6.21 -1.56 5.42
N ARG A 318 -6.03 -2.88 5.34
CA ARG A 318 -4.74 -3.54 5.12
C ARG A 318 -4.86 -4.63 4.06
N SER A 319 -3.96 -4.67 3.09
CA SER A 319 -3.84 -5.78 2.13
C SER A 319 -3.02 -6.97 2.65
N GLY A 320 -2.30 -6.80 3.77
CA GLY A 320 -1.38 -7.81 4.31
C GLY A 320 -1.10 -7.63 5.81
N LYS A 321 -0.43 -8.62 6.42
CA LYS A 321 0.07 -8.54 7.82
C LYS A 321 1.20 -7.51 7.97
N ILE A 322 2.06 -7.35 6.97
CA ILE A 322 3.10 -6.32 6.98
C ILE A 322 2.69 -5.28 5.96
N SER A 323 1.96 -4.27 6.42
CA SER A 323 1.33 -3.27 5.57
C SER A 323 1.50 -1.88 6.16
N ARG A 324 1.64 -0.87 5.30
CA ARG A 324 1.88 0.50 5.75
C ARG A 324 1.05 1.52 4.97
N GLY A 325 0.55 2.52 5.69
CA GLY A 325 -0.40 3.48 5.15
C GLY A 325 -0.54 4.76 5.94
N GLY A 326 -0.76 5.86 5.22
CA GLY A 326 -1.13 7.14 5.83
C GLY A 326 -2.54 7.14 6.40
N ILE A 327 -2.81 7.95 7.44
CA ILE A 327 -4.15 8.20 7.99
C ILE A 327 -4.69 9.53 7.49
N ARG A 328 -5.78 9.52 6.71
CA ARG A 328 -6.43 10.73 6.18
C ARG A 328 -7.55 11.23 7.09
N TRP A 329 -7.59 12.54 7.33
CA TRP A 329 -8.81 13.18 7.83
C TRP A 329 -9.73 13.50 6.64
N SER A 330 -10.84 12.76 6.53
CA SER A 330 -11.82 12.90 5.46
C SER A 330 -12.97 13.84 5.84
N ASP A 331 -13.50 14.55 4.84
CA ASP A 331 -14.71 15.36 4.90
C ASP A 331 -15.94 14.64 4.32
N ARG A 332 -15.83 13.32 4.04
CA ARG A 332 -16.87 12.48 3.42
C ARG A 332 -17.50 11.49 4.40
N PRO A 333 -18.35 11.91 5.36
CA PRO A 333 -18.89 11.02 6.39
C PRO A 333 -19.72 9.85 5.86
N ASP A 334 -20.35 10.00 4.69
CA ASP A 334 -21.25 8.97 4.15
C ASP A 334 -20.52 7.84 3.41
N ASP A 335 -19.30 8.08 2.90
CA ASP A 335 -18.57 7.10 2.08
C ASP A 335 -17.03 7.15 2.23
N PHE A 336 -16.51 7.63 3.37
CA PHE A 336 -15.07 7.71 3.61
C PHE A 336 -14.35 6.37 3.43
N ARG A 337 -14.98 5.21 3.73
CA ARG A 337 -14.34 3.90 3.47
C ARG A 337 -14.00 3.71 2.00
N ALA A 338 -14.86 4.15 1.07
CA ALA A 338 -14.60 4.05 -0.36
C ALA A 338 -13.43 4.95 -0.78
N GLU A 339 -13.33 6.16 -0.20
CA GLU A 339 -12.18 7.03 -0.38
C GLU A 339 -10.89 6.37 0.11
N ILE A 340 -10.89 5.83 1.33
CA ILE A 340 -9.72 5.18 1.93
C ILE A 340 -9.34 3.90 1.18
N LEU A 341 -10.32 3.15 0.66
CA LEU A 341 -10.07 1.97 -0.16
C LEU A 341 -9.36 2.32 -1.47
N GLY A 342 -9.81 3.35 -2.19
CA GLY A 342 -9.14 3.81 -3.40
C GLY A 342 -7.70 4.23 -3.14
N LEU A 343 -7.46 4.95 -2.03
CA LEU A 343 -6.10 5.34 -1.63
C LEU A 343 -5.22 4.14 -1.22
N MET A 344 -5.80 3.13 -0.56
CA MET A 344 -5.08 1.90 -0.23
C MET A 344 -4.64 1.17 -1.50
N GLN A 345 -5.50 1.07 -2.52
CA GLN A 345 -5.15 0.43 -3.78
C GLN A 345 -3.97 1.12 -4.47
N THR A 346 -4.00 2.46 -4.57
CA THR A 346 -2.87 3.23 -5.11
C THR A 346 -1.60 2.98 -4.29
N GLN A 347 -1.73 2.81 -2.98
CA GLN A 347 -0.60 2.49 -2.10
C GLN A 347 -0.03 1.09 -2.34
N ILE A 348 -0.84 0.09 -2.73
CA ILE A 348 -0.35 -1.26 -3.05
C ILE A 348 0.60 -1.21 -4.24
N SER A 349 0.17 -0.61 -5.36
CA SER A 349 1.01 -0.50 -6.56
C SER A 349 2.27 0.34 -6.29
N LYS A 350 2.16 1.40 -5.48
CA LYS A 350 3.31 2.20 -5.04
C LYS A 350 4.28 1.45 -4.13
N ASN A 351 3.76 0.56 -3.28
CA ASN A 351 4.56 -0.20 -2.34
C ASN A 351 5.15 -1.49 -2.94
N ALA A 352 4.92 -1.78 -4.22
CA ALA A 352 5.47 -2.96 -4.90
C ALA A 352 7.01 -3.08 -4.82
N LEU A 353 7.68 -2.00 -4.42
CA LEU A 353 9.12 -1.82 -4.42
C LEU A 353 9.74 -1.93 -3.02
N ILE A 354 8.92 -1.82 -1.97
CA ILE A 354 9.32 -1.80 -0.57
C ILE A 354 8.78 -3.01 0.17
N ILE A 355 9.20 -3.20 1.42
CA ILE A 355 8.84 -4.38 2.21
C ILE A 355 7.35 -4.45 2.56
N PRO A 356 6.72 -3.41 3.13
CA PRO A 356 5.31 -3.49 3.51
C PRO A 356 4.39 -3.32 2.30
N THR A 357 3.36 -4.16 2.19
CA THR A 357 2.28 -3.95 1.23
C THR A 357 1.41 -2.74 1.59
N GLY A 358 0.39 -2.42 0.79
CA GLY A 358 -0.45 -1.24 0.97
C GLY A 358 -1.39 -1.31 2.18
N ALA A 359 -1.42 -0.24 2.97
CA ALA A 359 -2.50 0.04 3.89
C ALA A 359 -2.98 1.49 3.74
N LYS A 360 -4.15 1.80 4.28
CA LYS A 360 -4.61 3.17 4.43
C LYS A 360 -5.59 3.30 5.57
N GLY A 361 -5.43 4.35 6.37
CA GLY A 361 -6.39 4.74 7.38
C GLY A 361 -7.13 6.01 7.01
N GLY A 362 -8.27 6.22 7.64
CA GLY A 362 -8.90 7.52 7.66
C GLY A 362 -10.03 7.62 8.66
N PHE A 363 -10.41 8.86 8.97
CA PHE A 363 -11.47 9.14 9.92
C PHE A 363 -12.26 10.38 9.53
N VAL A 364 -13.47 10.45 10.06
CA VAL A 364 -14.41 11.56 9.92
C VAL A 364 -14.86 12.02 11.31
N VAL A 365 -15.13 13.32 11.43
CA VAL A 365 -15.73 13.91 12.63
C VAL A 365 -17.22 14.11 12.36
N LYS A 366 -18.09 13.41 13.10
CA LYS A 366 -19.53 13.29 12.79
C LYS A 366 -20.31 14.60 12.93
N ARG A 367 -19.93 15.43 13.91
CA ARG A 367 -20.31 16.84 14.08
C ARG A 367 -19.72 17.33 15.38
N ASN A 368 -19.10 18.51 15.31
CA ASN A 368 -18.54 19.22 16.44
C ASN A 368 -19.67 19.52 17.44
N ASN A 369 -19.59 19.00 18.66
CA ASN A 369 -20.46 19.47 19.73
C ASN A 369 -20.14 20.95 19.93
N SER A 370 -20.88 21.85 19.30
CA SER A 370 -20.79 23.30 19.52
C SER A 370 -20.98 23.66 21.00
N LYS A 371 -21.62 22.76 21.77
CA LYS A 371 -21.72 22.81 23.24
C LYS A 371 -20.40 22.61 24.00
N LEU A 372 -19.37 22.02 23.40
CA LEU A 372 -18.06 21.75 24.02
C LEU A 372 -17.00 22.82 23.72
N GLY A 373 -17.29 23.81 22.85
CA GLY A 373 -16.38 24.92 22.56
C GLY A 373 -15.06 24.55 21.87
N LEU A 374 -14.89 23.30 21.42
CA LEU A 374 -13.67 22.84 20.77
C LEU A 374 -13.60 23.33 19.32
N GLY A 375 -12.48 23.96 18.95
CA GLY A 375 -12.18 24.30 17.56
C GLY A 375 -12.07 23.03 16.70
N ILE A 376 -12.32 23.15 15.39
CA ILE A 376 -12.31 22.01 14.45
C ILE A 376 -11.03 21.19 14.56
N LYS A 377 -9.87 21.84 14.72
CA LYS A 377 -8.56 21.18 14.89
C LYS A 377 -8.49 20.29 16.13
N GLU A 378 -9.01 20.74 17.27
CA GLU A 378 -9.02 19.95 18.51
C GLU A 378 -9.95 18.75 18.40
N ALA A 379 -11.10 18.89 17.74
CA ALA A 379 -11.99 17.77 17.46
C ALA A 379 -11.33 16.73 16.54
N GLY A 380 -10.61 17.19 15.51
CA GLY A 380 -9.82 16.31 14.64
C GLY A 380 -8.71 15.57 15.39
N LYS A 381 -7.97 16.26 16.27
CA LYS A 381 -6.94 15.66 17.13
C LYS A 381 -7.53 14.61 18.07
N LYS A 382 -8.66 14.91 18.71
CA LYS A 382 -9.37 13.95 19.57
C LYS A 382 -9.82 12.70 18.79
N ALA A 383 -10.39 12.89 17.61
CA ALA A 383 -10.82 11.79 16.76
C ALA A 383 -9.65 10.92 16.30
N TYR A 384 -8.52 11.54 15.96
CA TYR A 384 -7.28 10.83 15.64
C TYR A 384 -6.78 9.99 16.81
N LEU A 385 -6.75 10.54 18.03
CA LEU A 385 -6.36 9.80 19.24
C LEU A 385 -7.26 8.58 19.47
N ILE A 386 -8.59 8.73 19.36
CA ILE A 386 -9.54 7.61 19.50
C ILE A 386 -9.25 6.53 18.44
N LEU A 387 -8.98 6.92 17.20
CA LEU A 387 -8.60 5.97 16.15
C LEU A 387 -7.33 5.20 16.54
N ILE A 388 -6.24 5.88 16.91
CA ILE A 388 -4.97 5.22 17.28
C ILE A 388 -5.15 4.29 18.49
N HIS A 389 -5.88 4.72 19.54
CA HIS A 389 -6.23 3.85 20.67
C HIS A 389 -6.99 2.61 20.21
N GLY A 390 -7.97 2.75 19.31
CA GLY A 390 -8.72 1.62 18.78
C GLY A 390 -7.90 0.67 17.91
N LEU A 391 -6.91 1.18 17.17
CA LEU A 391 -5.97 0.33 16.43
C LEU A 391 -5.09 -0.49 17.39
N LEU A 392 -4.48 0.17 18.39
CA LEU A 392 -3.56 -0.47 19.33
C LEU A 392 -4.26 -1.39 20.33
N ASP A 393 -5.51 -1.10 20.71
CA ASP A 393 -6.33 -2.01 21.52
C ASP A 393 -6.45 -3.40 20.88
N LEU A 394 -6.45 -3.50 19.54
CA LEU A 394 -6.68 -4.75 18.82
C LEU A 394 -5.41 -5.40 18.22
N THR A 395 -4.25 -4.77 18.37
CA THR A 395 -2.99 -5.20 17.74
C THR A 395 -2.12 -5.97 18.74
N ASP A 396 -1.48 -7.07 18.30
CA ASP A 396 -0.56 -7.82 19.17
C ASP A 396 0.70 -7.02 19.43
N ASN A 397 1.47 -7.34 20.48
CA ASN A 397 2.71 -6.64 20.81
C ASN A 397 3.90 -7.60 20.87
N TYR A 398 5.14 -7.11 20.81
CA TYR A 398 6.34 -7.88 21.14
C TYR A 398 6.85 -7.53 22.54
N ILE A 399 6.96 -8.55 23.40
CA ILE A 399 7.60 -8.46 24.73
C ILE A 399 8.64 -9.57 24.80
N ASP A 400 9.90 -9.21 25.08
CA ASP A 400 11.04 -10.14 25.13
C ASP A 400 11.13 -11.08 23.92
N ASP A 401 11.08 -10.49 22.71
CA ASP A 401 11.12 -11.16 21.41
C ASP A 401 9.99 -12.20 21.17
N LYS A 402 8.91 -12.14 21.96
CA LYS A 402 7.72 -12.98 21.80
C LYS A 402 6.49 -12.15 21.51
N VAL A 403 5.64 -12.65 20.62
CA VAL A 403 4.35 -12.03 20.34
C VAL A 403 3.39 -12.30 21.50
N VAL A 404 2.81 -11.23 22.03
CA VAL A 404 1.84 -11.23 23.13
C VAL A 404 0.53 -10.62 22.63
N LYS A 405 -0.58 -11.34 22.83
CA LYS A 405 -1.91 -10.86 22.49
C LYS A 405 -2.41 -9.81 23.50
N PRO A 406 -3.29 -8.86 23.10
CA PRO A 406 -3.91 -7.93 24.03
C PRO A 406 -4.63 -8.66 25.18
N GLN A 407 -4.47 -8.16 26.40
CA GLN A 407 -5.13 -8.75 27.57
C GLN A 407 -6.64 -8.57 27.48
N ASN A 408 -7.40 -9.60 27.90
CA ASN A 408 -8.87 -9.58 27.93
C ASN A 408 -9.52 -9.34 26.56
N ILE A 409 -8.88 -9.78 25.47
CA ILE A 409 -9.45 -9.78 24.12
C ILE A 409 -9.42 -11.21 23.55
N VAL A 410 -10.58 -11.67 23.09
CA VAL A 410 -10.69 -12.93 22.35
C VAL A 410 -10.24 -12.71 20.90
N CYS A 411 -9.26 -13.51 20.44
CA CYS A 411 -8.66 -13.39 19.11
C CYS A 411 -8.92 -14.64 18.27
N TYR A 412 -9.54 -14.48 17.10
CA TYR A 412 -9.85 -15.57 16.14
C TYR A 412 -8.89 -15.64 14.95
N ASP A 413 -7.84 -14.83 14.96
CA ASP A 413 -6.83 -14.71 13.91
C ASP A 413 -5.44 -15.11 14.40
N ASP A 414 -4.53 -15.27 13.45
CA ASP A 414 -3.11 -15.46 13.70
C ASP A 414 -2.47 -14.26 14.43
N PRO A 415 -1.27 -14.45 15.03
CA PRO A 415 -0.46 -13.34 15.50
C PRO A 415 -0.30 -12.23 14.44
N ASP A 416 -0.55 -10.99 14.85
CA ASP A 416 -0.51 -9.78 14.03
C ASP A 416 0.03 -8.58 14.83
N PRO A 417 1.36 -8.56 15.11
CA PRO A 417 1.98 -7.53 15.94
C PRO A 417 2.46 -6.30 15.15
N TYR A 418 2.42 -6.35 13.82
CA TYR A 418 2.97 -5.28 12.98
C TYR A 418 1.87 -4.30 12.56
N LEU A 419 1.97 -3.06 13.04
CA LEU A 419 1.10 -1.96 12.65
C LEU A 419 1.93 -0.68 12.59
N VAL A 420 2.04 -0.08 11.39
CA VAL A 420 2.74 1.18 11.16
C VAL A 420 1.81 2.15 10.46
N VAL A 421 1.74 3.37 10.96
CA VAL A 421 0.93 4.46 10.41
C VAL A 421 1.84 5.55 9.82
N ALA A 422 1.30 6.39 8.96
CA ALA A 422 1.99 7.57 8.45
C ALA A 422 1.04 8.76 8.40
N ALA A 423 1.59 9.96 8.20
CA ALA A 423 0.80 11.14 7.95
C ALA A 423 0.19 11.15 6.54
N ASP A 424 -0.97 11.79 6.39
CA ASP A 424 -1.62 12.10 5.11
C ASP A 424 -2.26 13.50 5.20
N LYS A 425 -3.08 13.86 4.22
CA LYS A 425 -3.89 15.07 4.20
C LYS A 425 -4.69 15.22 5.49
N GLY A 426 -4.50 16.36 6.15
CA GLY A 426 -5.17 16.72 7.40
C GLY A 426 -4.49 16.17 8.67
N THR A 427 -3.44 15.36 8.56
CA THR A 427 -2.74 14.73 9.70
C THR A 427 -1.22 14.92 9.66
N ALA A 428 -0.71 15.82 8.82
CA ALA A 428 0.73 16.09 8.62
C ALA A 428 1.55 16.25 9.91
N GLN A 429 0.97 16.80 10.98
CA GLN A 429 1.63 17.05 12.27
C GLN A 429 1.31 16.00 13.35
N PHE A 430 0.65 14.89 12.99
CA PHE A 430 0.11 13.93 13.97
C PHE A 430 0.97 12.67 14.16
N SER A 431 2.08 12.51 13.44
CA SER A 431 3.00 11.38 13.63
C SER A 431 3.56 11.34 15.05
N ASP A 432 3.97 12.49 15.61
CA ASP A 432 4.47 12.59 16.99
C ASP A 432 3.39 12.20 18.01
N ILE A 433 2.12 12.52 17.72
CA ILE A 433 0.98 12.13 18.56
C ILE A 433 0.81 10.61 18.54
N ALA A 434 0.89 9.98 17.37
CA ALA A 434 0.81 8.53 17.26
C ALA A 434 1.97 7.82 17.97
N ASN A 435 3.21 8.33 17.85
CA ASN A 435 4.37 7.78 18.56
C ASN A 435 4.26 7.95 20.09
N ALA A 436 3.69 9.06 20.57
CA ALA A 436 3.41 9.24 22.00
C ALA A 436 2.41 8.18 22.51
N VAL A 437 1.33 7.92 21.77
CA VAL A 437 0.36 6.87 22.12
C VAL A 437 1.00 5.48 22.07
N SER A 438 1.82 5.18 21.06
CA SER A 438 2.61 3.94 20.99
C SER A 438 3.47 3.73 22.24
N ALA A 439 4.11 4.78 22.74
CA ALA A 439 4.88 4.74 23.98
C ALA A 439 4.00 4.50 25.23
N GLU A 440 2.81 5.11 25.31
CA GLU A 440 1.84 4.86 26.39
C GLU A 440 1.40 3.39 26.45
N TYR A 441 1.22 2.75 25.28
CA TYR A 441 0.89 1.33 25.15
C TYR A 441 2.09 0.40 25.37
N GLN A 442 3.29 0.95 25.55
CA GLN A 442 4.56 0.19 25.52
C GLN A 442 4.65 -0.70 24.27
N PHE A 443 4.14 -0.19 23.15
CA PHE A 443 4.11 -0.91 21.89
C PHE A 443 5.54 -1.05 21.34
N TRP A 444 5.88 -2.22 20.82
CA TRP A 444 7.26 -2.62 20.56
C TRP A 444 7.98 -1.72 19.56
N LEU A 445 7.23 -1.17 18.59
CA LEU A 445 7.74 -0.24 17.59
C LEU A 445 8.13 1.12 18.19
N GLY A 446 7.53 1.54 19.32
CA GLY A 446 7.85 2.82 19.95
C GLY A 446 7.77 3.98 18.96
N ASP A 447 8.89 4.68 18.75
CA ASP A 447 9.03 5.81 17.80
C ASP A 447 9.05 5.39 16.31
N ALA A 448 9.08 4.09 16.01
CA ALA A 448 8.92 3.54 14.67
C ALA A 448 7.44 3.31 14.28
N PHE A 449 6.50 3.52 15.20
CA PHE A 449 5.07 3.28 14.96
C PHE A 449 4.49 4.21 13.89
N ALA A 450 4.89 5.49 13.91
CA ALA A 450 4.55 6.47 12.92
C ALA A 450 5.80 7.05 12.26
N SER A 451 5.88 6.94 10.92
CA SER A 451 6.97 7.52 10.12
C SER A 451 6.74 9.02 9.85
N GLY A 452 7.83 9.77 9.63
CA GLY A 452 7.76 11.19 9.27
C GLY A 452 7.40 12.12 10.43
N GLY A 453 7.66 11.69 11.67
CA GLY A 453 7.61 12.55 12.85
C GLY A 453 8.85 13.44 12.99
N SER A 454 8.87 14.31 14.01
CA SER A 454 9.97 15.27 14.23
C SER A 454 11.34 14.63 14.50
N ARG A 455 11.36 13.33 14.81
CA ARG A 455 12.57 12.52 15.02
C ARG A 455 12.94 11.63 13.82
N GLY A 456 12.16 11.67 12.74
CA GLY A 456 12.38 10.91 11.51
C GLY A 456 13.19 11.67 10.46
N TYR A 457 13.19 11.16 9.23
CA TYR A 457 13.77 11.86 8.09
C TYR A 457 12.78 12.90 7.55
N ASP A 458 13.22 14.15 7.40
CA ASP A 458 12.41 15.20 6.77
C ASP A 458 12.56 15.11 5.25
N HIS A 459 11.53 14.61 4.57
CA HIS A 459 11.56 14.38 3.13
C HIS A 459 11.76 15.66 2.32
N LYS A 460 11.24 16.80 2.81
CA LYS A 460 11.39 18.10 2.15
C LYS A 460 12.80 18.63 2.31
N ALA A 461 13.37 18.52 3.51
CA ALA A 461 14.76 18.90 3.75
C ALA A 461 15.75 18.02 2.96
N LEU A 462 15.43 16.73 2.79
CA LEU A 462 16.25 15.81 1.99
C LEU A 462 16.03 15.94 0.48
N GLY A 463 14.88 16.48 0.08
CA GLY A 463 14.40 16.54 -1.31
C GLY A 463 14.31 15.17 -1.97
N ILE A 464 14.17 14.10 -1.20
CA ILE A 464 14.48 12.73 -1.66
C ILE A 464 13.52 12.25 -2.75
N THR A 465 12.24 12.63 -2.67
CA THR A 465 11.23 12.32 -3.69
C THR A 465 11.56 13.01 -5.02
N ALA A 466 11.92 14.30 -4.97
CA ALA A 466 12.31 15.04 -6.17
C ALA A 466 13.61 14.51 -6.77
N ARG A 467 14.61 14.17 -5.93
CA ARG A 467 15.87 13.56 -6.35
C ARG A 467 15.64 12.21 -7.04
N GLY A 468 14.79 11.35 -6.48
CA GLY A 468 14.42 10.06 -7.09
C GLY A 468 13.79 10.22 -8.48
N ALA A 469 12.82 11.12 -8.61
CA ALA A 469 12.20 11.41 -9.90
C ALA A 469 13.21 12.02 -10.88
N TRP A 470 14.15 12.82 -10.38
CA TRP A 470 15.20 13.40 -11.21
C TRP A 470 16.18 12.36 -11.78
N GLU A 471 16.47 11.28 -11.04
CA GLU A 471 17.27 10.16 -11.58
C GLU A 471 16.58 9.50 -12.78
N CYS A 472 15.25 9.36 -12.74
CA CYS A 472 14.45 8.87 -13.87
C CYS A 472 14.48 9.84 -15.06
N ILE A 473 14.33 11.15 -14.80
CA ILE A 473 14.38 12.19 -15.83
C ILE A 473 15.76 12.20 -16.52
N LYS A 474 16.85 12.14 -15.76
CA LYS A 474 18.22 12.06 -16.31
C LYS A 474 18.37 10.88 -17.27
N ARG A 475 17.75 9.73 -16.97
CA ARG A 475 17.76 8.58 -17.87
C ARG A 475 17.05 8.85 -19.20
N HIS A 476 15.84 9.42 -19.16
CA HIS A 476 15.10 9.76 -20.37
C HIS A 476 15.89 10.70 -21.28
N PHE A 477 16.53 11.72 -20.70
CA PHE A 477 17.39 12.65 -21.46
C PHE A 477 18.69 12.02 -21.96
N ARG A 478 19.31 11.14 -21.17
CA ARG A 478 20.49 10.39 -21.60
C ARG A 478 20.19 9.49 -22.80
N GLU A 479 19.01 8.88 -22.82
CA GLU A 479 18.54 8.09 -23.97
C GLU A 479 18.19 8.95 -25.19
N LEU A 480 18.02 10.26 -25.03
CA LEU A 480 17.96 11.25 -26.11
C LEU A 480 19.34 11.83 -26.48
N GLY A 481 20.41 11.39 -25.81
CA GLY A 481 21.77 11.86 -26.04
C GLY A 481 22.08 13.24 -25.44
N LYS A 482 21.34 13.67 -24.41
CA LYS A 482 21.51 14.97 -23.75
C LYS A 482 21.77 14.84 -22.26
N ASP A 483 22.78 15.55 -21.75
CA ASP A 483 23.08 15.62 -20.31
C ASP A 483 22.52 16.89 -19.68
N ILE A 484 21.34 16.78 -19.07
CA ILE A 484 20.65 17.89 -18.39
C ILE A 484 21.34 18.41 -17.12
N GLN A 485 22.49 17.86 -16.75
CA GLN A 485 23.34 18.40 -15.68
C GLN A 485 24.39 19.38 -16.22
N SER A 486 24.70 19.34 -17.52
CA SER A 486 25.70 20.20 -18.16
C SER A 486 25.16 20.99 -19.36
N GLU A 487 23.99 20.64 -19.89
CA GLU A 487 23.35 21.28 -21.04
C GLU A 487 22.02 21.95 -20.67
N THR A 488 21.74 23.14 -21.22
CA THR A 488 20.51 23.88 -20.95
C THR A 488 19.29 23.23 -21.60
N PHE A 489 18.14 23.25 -20.91
CA PHE A 489 16.90 22.65 -21.40
C PHE A 489 15.66 23.39 -20.89
N THR A 490 14.58 23.36 -21.68
CA THR A 490 13.33 24.10 -21.40
C THR A 490 12.35 23.30 -20.53
N VAL A 491 11.72 23.99 -19.57
CA VAL A 491 10.80 23.38 -18.60
C VAL A 491 9.49 24.15 -18.48
N VAL A 492 8.37 23.43 -18.46
CA VAL A 492 7.10 23.90 -17.87
C VAL A 492 6.83 23.09 -16.61
N GLY A 493 6.41 23.76 -15.54
CA GLY A 493 6.24 23.17 -14.22
C GLY A 493 4.83 23.28 -13.66
N ILE A 494 4.38 22.25 -12.93
CA ILE A 494 3.15 22.28 -12.14
C ILE A 494 3.52 22.30 -10.66
N GLY A 495 3.37 23.44 -10.00
CA GLY A 495 3.69 23.65 -8.59
C GLY A 495 4.24 25.05 -8.29
N SER A 496 4.82 25.20 -7.11
CA SER A 496 5.43 26.44 -6.61
C SER A 496 6.72 26.14 -5.86
N MET A 497 7.62 27.12 -5.80
CA MET A 497 8.95 26.95 -5.18
C MET A 497 8.89 26.63 -3.68
N ASP A 498 7.85 27.00 -2.95
CA ASP A 498 7.66 26.62 -1.55
C ASP A 498 7.25 25.14 -1.36
N GLY A 499 6.83 24.47 -2.45
CA GLY A 499 6.44 23.07 -2.46
C GLY A 499 7.63 22.12 -2.30
N ASP A 500 7.42 21.01 -1.59
CA ASP A 500 8.43 19.96 -1.37
C ASP A 500 9.00 19.44 -2.69
N VAL A 501 8.17 18.77 -3.50
CA VAL A 501 8.63 18.11 -4.72
C VAL A 501 8.99 19.13 -5.80
N PHE A 502 8.11 20.13 -6.02
CA PHE A 502 8.35 21.12 -7.06
C PHE A 502 9.64 21.91 -6.83
N GLY A 503 9.78 22.49 -5.63
CA GLY A 503 10.90 23.33 -5.28
C GLY A 503 12.22 22.58 -5.32
N ASN A 504 12.29 21.39 -4.69
CA ASN A 504 13.49 20.56 -4.74
C ASN A 504 13.83 20.13 -6.18
N GLY A 505 12.83 19.80 -7.01
CA GLY A 505 13.02 19.42 -8.42
C GLY A 505 13.62 20.55 -9.26
N MET A 506 13.11 21.77 -9.09
CA MET A 506 13.61 22.94 -9.81
C MET A 506 15.00 23.42 -9.35
N LEU A 507 15.58 22.79 -8.33
CA LEU A 507 16.95 23.03 -7.86
C LEU A 507 17.92 21.89 -8.21
N GLN A 508 17.47 20.82 -8.90
CA GLN A 508 18.32 19.68 -9.27
C GLN A 508 19.27 19.96 -10.45
N SER A 509 19.10 21.07 -11.17
CA SER A 509 20.04 21.46 -12.23
C SER A 509 20.10 22.98 -12.39
N PRO A 510 21.30 23.58 -12.46
CA PRO A 510 21.45 24.99 -12.82
C PRO A 510 21.08 25.25 -14.28
N CYS A 511 21.05 24.21 -15.12
CA CYS A 511 20.80 24.29 -16.57
C CYS A 511 19.30 24.41 -16.93
N ILE A 512 18.41 24.41 -15.94
CA ILE A 512 16.96 24.55 -16.17
C ILE A 512 16.62 25.95 -16.67
N ARG A 513 15.97 26.01 -17.85
CA ARG A 513 15.27 27.19 -18.37
C ARG A 513 13.78 27.05 -18.09
N LEU A 514 13.34 27.53 -16.93
CA LEU A 514 11.93 27.47 -16.51
C LEU A 514 11.10 28.51 -17.26
N LEU A 515 10.39 28.07 -18.30
CA LEU A 515 9.61 28.98 -19.17
C LEU A 515 8.27 29.36 -18.55
N ALA A 516 7.66 28.43 -17.82
CA ALA A 516 6.44 28.71 -17.07
C ALA A 516 6.28 27.75 -15.90
N ALA A 517 5.54 28.19 -14.89
CA ALA A 517 5.06 27.33 -13.83
C ALA A 517 3.71 27.80 -13.32
N PHE A 518 2.84 26.90 -12.85
CA PHE A 518 1.58 27.31 -12.25
C PHE A 518 1.25 26.52 -11.00
N SER A 519 0.62 27.19 -10.03
CA SER A 519 0.19 26.61 -8.76
C SER A 519 -1.34 26.73 -8.58
N GLY A 520 -1.84 26.45 -7.38
CA GLY A 520 -3.24 26.73 -7.05
C GLY A 520 -3.60 28.22 -7.08
N GLN A 521 -2.62 29.12 -7.04
CA GLN A 521 -2.83 30.57 -6.90
C GLN A 521 -2.30 31.39 -8.09
N HIS A 522 -1.12 31.04 -8.62
CA HIS A 522 -0.39 31.89 -9.54
C HIS A 522 0.06 31.13 -10.81
N ILE A 523 0.28 31.88 -11.89
CA ILE A 523 0.91 31.46 -13.13
C ILE A 523 2.15 32.34 -13.32
N PHE A 524 3.33 31.74 -13.23
CA PHE A 524 4.64 32.34 -13.56
C PHE A 524 4.97 32.06 -15.02
N ILE A 525 5.48 33.07 -15.73
CA ILE A 525 5.89 32.97 -17.13
C ILE A 525 7.15 33.77 -17.36
N ASP A 526 8.14 33.14 -17.99
CA ASP A 526 9.36 33.75 -18.47
C ASP A 526 9.69 33.19 -19.86
N PRO A 527 9.36 33.89 -20.96
CA PRO A 527 9.53 33.34 -22.32
C PRO A 527 10.99 33.09 -22.73
N ASN A 528 11.95 33.77 -22.09
CA ASN A 528 13.37 33.67 -22.39
C ASN A 528 14.24 33.89 -21.13
N PRO A 529 14.19 32.96 -20.16
CA PRO A 529 14.96 33.07 -18.94
C PRO A 529 16.45 33.12 -19.26
N SER A 530 17.22 33.93 -18.52
CA SER A 530 18.65 34.09 -18.76
C SER A 530 19.41 32.80 -18.54
N ASP A 531 20.45 32.54 -19.34
CA ASP A 531 21.40 31.42 -19.12
C ASP A 531 22.42 31.72 -17.99
N SER A 532 22.13 32.70 -17.13
CA SER A 532 22.97 33.07 -15.97
C SER A 532 22.48 32.42 -14.68
N ASP A 533 23.37 32.29 -13.69
CA ASP A 533 23.02 31.76 -12.37
C ASP A 533 21.93 32.57 -11.64
N ALA A 534 21.57 33.77 -12.13
CA ALA A 534 20.55 34.63 -11.52
C ALA A 534 19.19 33.92 -11.39
N ALA A 535 18.72 33.25 -12.44
CA ALA A 535 17.43 32.55 -12.41
C ALA A 535 17.43 31.32 -11.49
N PHE A 536 18.58 30.65 -11.35
CA PHE A 536 18.75 29.57 -10.37
C PHE A 536 18.78 30.10 -8.94
N ASN A 537 19.59 31.14 -8.70
CA ASN A 537 19.71 31.78 -7.39
C ASN A 537 18.37 32.37 -6.92
N GLU A 538 17.57 32.93 -7.82
CA GLU A 538 16.25 33.45 -7.48
C GLU A 538 15.26 32.34 -7.11
N ARG A 539 15.24 31.23 -7.85
CA ARG A 539 14.46 30.04 -7.47
C ARG A 539 14.89 29.52 -6.10
N LYS A 540 16.19 29.48 -5.83
CA LYS A 540 16.73 29.07 -4.53
C LYS A 540 16.28 30.02 -3.41
N ARG A 541 16.35 31.33 -3.62
CA ARG A 541 15.86 32.34 -2.66
C ARG A 541 14.38 32.13 -2.35
N LEU A 542 13.55 31.88 -3.37
CA LEU A 542 12.12 31.60 -3.16
C LEU A 542 11.90 30.30 -2.38
N PHE A 543 12.63 29.23 -2.68
CA PHE A 543 12.54 27.97 -1.94
C PHE A 543 12.86 28.13 -0.45
N GLU A 544 13.87 28.94 -0.14
CA GLU A 544 14.33 29.21 1.23
C GLU A 544 13.45 30.24 1.98
N LEU A 545 12.65 31.03 1.27
CA LEU A 545 11.75 32.04 1.84
C LEU A 545 10.46 31.37 2.38
N PRO A 546 10.20 31.40 3.71
CA PRO A 546 9.03 30.74 4.28
C PRO A 546 7.71 31.33 3.78
N GLY A 547 6.83 30.47 3.25
CA GLY A 547 5.52 30.88 2.75
C GLY A 547 5.56 31.68 1.44
N SER A 548 6.67 31.60 0.71
CA SER A 548 6.82 32.24 -0.60
C SER A 548 5.81 31.73 -1.62
N SER A 549 5.58 32.55 -2.62
CA SER A 549 4.75 32.25 -3.79
C SER A 549 5.46 32.74 -5.05
N TRP A 550 4.89 32.44 -6.21
CA TRP A 550 5.39 33.02 -7.46
C TRP A 550 5.34 34.56 -7.48
N ASP A 551 4.45 35.20 -6.71
CA ASP A 551 4.37 36.67 -6.67
C ASP A 551 5.57 37.32 -5.98
N ASP A 552 6.30 36.55 -5.17
CA ASP A 552 7.54 36.98 -4.52
C ASP A 552 8.75 36.95 -5.47
N TYR A 553 8.60 36.42 -6.69
CA TYR A 553 9.69 36.34 -7.69
C TYR A 553 10.13 37.74 -8.10
N ASP A 554 11.44 37.99 -8.12
CA ASP A 554 12.01 39.26 -8.57
C ASP A 554 11.68 39.51 -10.04
N ARG A 555 10.68 40.37 -10.26
CA ARG A 555 10.17 40.71 -11.59
C ARG A 555 11.23 41.37 -12.48
N THR A 556 12.34 41.88 -11.93
CA THR A 556 13.45 42.44 -12.72
C THR A 556 14.26 41.36 -13.44
N LEU A 557 14.18 40.10 -12.99
CA LEU A 557 14.84 38.95 -13.60
C LEU A 557 13.99 38.26 -14.66
N ILE A 558 12.70 38.58 -14.74
CA ILE A 558 11.78 38.01 -15.74
C ILE A 558 12.02 38.68 -17.10
N SER A 559 12.18 37.88 -18.15
CA SER A 559 12.41 38.42 -19.50
C SER A 559 11.20 39.19 -20.06
N SER A 560 11.46 39.97 -21.12
CA SER A 560 10.41 40.74 -21.79
C SER A 560 9.26 39.84 -22.25
N GLY A 561 8.03 40.28 -21.95
CA GLY A 561 6.82 39.53 -22.26
C GLY A 561 6.42 38.51 -21.20
N GLY A 562 7.23 38.27 -20.16
CA GLY A 562 6.89 37.43 -19.01
C GLY A 562 6.15 38.16 -17.89
N GLY A 563 5.81 37.42 -16.83
CA GLY A 563 5.19 37.97 -15.63
C GLY A 563 4.60 36.92 -14.70
N VAL A 564 4.06 37.39 -13.58
CA VAL A 564 3.33 36.56 -12.61
C VAL A 564 1.89 37.05 -12.54
N TYR A 565 0.95 36.12 -12.75
CA TYR A 565 -0.48 36.38 -12.85
C TYR A 565 -1.26 35.50 -11.87
N LEU A 566 -2.43 35.96 -11.45
CA LEU A 566 -3.36 35.11 -10.68
C LEU A 566 -3.98 34.04 -11.58
N ARG A 567 -4.08 32.80 -11.10
CA ARG A 567 -4.78 31.70 -11.79
C ARG A 567 -6.25 32.04 -12.07
N SER A 568 -6.87 32.83 -11.19
CA SER A 568 -8.26 33.28 -11.31
C SER A 568 -8.45 34.53 -12.18
N ALA A 569 -7.38 35.07 -12.76
CA ALA A 569 -7.46 36.24 -13.63
C ALA A 569 -8.29 35.92 -14.89
N LYS A 570 -9.23 36.82 -15.21
CA LYS A 570 -10.08 36.71 -16.41
C LYS A 570 -9.38 37.24 -17.66
N ASP A 571 -8.44 38.15 -17.49
CA ASP A 571 -7.77 38.89 -18.56
C ASP A 571 -6.27 38.96 -18.29
N ILE A 572 -5.52 38.01 -18.85
CA ILE A 572 -4.05 37.99 -18.86
C ILE A 572 -3.57 38.50 -20.23
N PRO A 573 -2.80 39.61 -20.28
CA PRO A 573 -2.20 40.11 -21.51
C PRO A 573 -1.27 39.08 -22.16
N VAL A 574 -1.49 38.81 -23.44
CA VAL A 574 -0.63 37.91 -24.22
C VAL A 574 0.38 38.76 -25.01
N SER A 575 1.64 38.72 -24.58
CA SER A 575 2.77 39.42 -25.22
C SER A 575 3.11 38.85 -26.60
N ALA A 576 3.96 39.56 -27.36
CA ALA A 576 4.39 39.08 -28.67
C ALA A 576 5.24 37.80 -28.56
N GLU A 577 6.02 37.70 -27.48
CA GLU A 577 6.86 36.58 -27.11
C GLU A 577 6.00 35.34 -26.81
N LEU A 578 4.94 35.48 -25.99
CA LEU A 578 4.00 34.39 -25.72
C LEU A 578 3.28 33.93 -26.99
N LYS A 579 2.86 34.86 -27.85
CA LYS A 579 2.23 34.50 -29.13
C LYS A 579 3.14 33.68 -30.01
N LYS A 580 4.42 34.03 -30.06
CA LYS A 580 5.42 33.31 -30.85
C LYS A 580 5.68 31.91 -30.29
N TRP A 581 5.83 31.78 -28.97
CA TRP A 581 6.12 30.49 -28.34
C TRP A 581 4.92 29.54 -28.35
N LEU A 582 3.74 30.01 -27.94
CA LEU A 582 2.54 29.19 -27.75
C LEU A 582 1.61 29.18 -28.99
N GLY A 583 1.99 29.84 -30.09
CA GLY A 583 1.17 29.91 -31.31
C GLY A 583 -0.16 30.66 -31.15
N LEU A 584 -0.24 31.61 -30.21
CA LEU A 584 -1.49 32.29 -29.85
C LEU A 584 -1.85 33.42 -30.83
N ARG A 585 -3.14 33.60 -31.06
CA ARG A 585 -3.70 34.72 -31.86
C ARG A 585 -4.40 35.78 -31.02
N TYR A 586 -4.77 35.45 -29.78
CA TYR A 586 -5.55 36.31 -28.88
C TYR A 586 -4.68 37.38 -28.22
N LYS A 587 -5.30 38.51 -27.84
CA LYS A 587 -4.64 39.57 -27.06
C LYS A 587 -4.76 39.36 -25.54
N LEU A 588 -5.81 38.67 -25.11
CA LEU A 588 -6.14 38.38 -23.72
C LEU A 588 -6.58 36.92 -23.62
N LEU A 589 -6.23 36.27 -22.51
CA LEU A 589 -6.71 34.93 -22.13
C LEU A 589 -7.07 34.92 -20.64
N ASP A 590 -8.03 34.11 -20.23
CA ASP A 590 -8.20 33.79 -18.82
C ASP A 590 -7.11 32.80 -18.36
N GLY A 591 -6.91 32.70 -17.04
CA GLY A 591 -5.88 31.85 -16.44
C GLY A 591 -6.04 30.37 -16.75
N GLU A 592 -7.27 29.84 -16.80
CA GLU A 592 -7.51 28.42 -17.10
C GLU A 592 -7.16 28.10 -18.56
N SER A 593 -7.57 28.97 -19.49
CA SER A 593 -7.18 28.87 -20.89
C SER A 593 -5.67 28.95 -21.09
N LEU A 594 -4.97 29.84 -20.38
CA LEU A 594 -3.52 29.94 -20.45
C LEU A 594 -2.83 28.67 -19.94
N ILE A 595 -3.31 28.09 -18.84
CA ILE A 595 -2.77 26.82 -18.32
C ILE A 595 -2.87 25.70 -19.37
N ARG A 596 -3.99 25.60 -20.10
CA ARG A 596 -4.13 24.61 -21.18
C ARG A 596 -3.04 24.77 -22.25
N TYR A 597 -2.76 26.00 -22.67
CA TYR A 597 -1.69 26.27 -23.63
C TYR A 597 -0.29 25.99 -23.09
N LEU A 598 -0.06 26.22 -21.78
CA LEU A 598 1.22 25.91 -21.14
C LEU A 598 1.44 24.40 -21.02
N LEU A 599 0.40 23.63 -20.72
CA LEU A 599 0.44 22.16 -20.67
C LEU A 599 0.78 21.54 -22.03
N THR A 600 0.26 22.12 -23.12
CA THR A 600 0.53 21.67 -24.50
C THR A 600 1.71 22.39 -25.16
N ALA A 601 2.49 23.16 -24.40
CA ALA A 601 3.57 23.97 -24.96
C ALA A 601 4.72 23.07 -25.48
N PRO A 602 5.40 23.46 -26.57
CA PRO A 602 6.61 22.79 -27.00
C PRO A 602 7.74 23.09 -26.01
N VAL A 603 8.12 22.10 -25.20
CA VAL A 603 9.22 22.14 -24.23
C VAL A 603 9.92 20.80 -24.13
N GLU A 604 11.08 20.76 -23.50
CA GLU A 604 11.82 19.51 -23.33
C GLU A 604 11.32 18.72 -22.11
N LEU A 605 10.99 19.40 -21.01
CA LEU A 605 10.47 18.77 -19.79
C LEU A 605 9.14 19.40 -19.34
N LEU A 606 8.14 18.56 -19.12
CA LEU A 606 6.98 18.88 -18.28
C LEU A 606 7.21 18.26 -16.89
N TRP A 607 7.35 19.11 -15.87
CA TRP A 607 7.63 18.68 -14.49
C TRP A 607 6.39 18.79 -13.60
N LEU A 608 5.97 17.67 -13.02
CA LEU A 608 4.82 17.62 -12.13
C LEU A 608 5.27 17.53 -10.68
N GLY A 609 5.32 18.68 -10.00
CA GLY A 609 5.64 18.76 -8.57
C GLY A 609 4.44 19.06 -7.66
N GLY A 610 3.25 19.23 -8.23
CA GLY A 610 1.98 19.49 -7.55
C GLY A 610 0.92 18.45 -7.90
N ILE A 611 -0.02 18.23 -6.99
CA ILE A 611 -1.11 17.25 -7.15
C ILE A 611 -2.19 17.75 -8.12
N GLY A 612 -2.86 16.80 -8.78
CA GLY A 612 -4.00 17.03 -9.67
C GLY A 612 -3.84 16.30 -11.00
N THR A 613 -4.95 15.86 -11.60
CA THR A 613 -4.93 15.15 -12.89
C THR A 613 -5.16 16.13 -14.03
N TYR A 614 -4.06 16.55 -14.65
CA TYR A 614 -4.00 17.58 -15.69
C TYR A 614 -4.05 17.00 -17.11
N VAL A 615 -3.77 15.71 -17.28
CA VAL A 615 -3.76 15.06 -18.59
C VAL A 615 -4.57 13.77 -18.56
N LYS A 616 -5.46 13.61 -19.54
CA LYS A 616 -6.25 12.39 -19.80
C LYS A 616 -5.96 11.85 -21.20
N ALA A 617 -6.37 10.62 -21.49
CA ALA A 617 -6.39 10.16 -22.87
C ALA A 617 -7.48 10.89 -23.67
N SER A 618 -7.31 11.02 -24.97
CA SER A 618 -8.33 11.57 -25.88
C SER A 618 -9.65 10.78 -25.86
N THR A 619 -9.58 9.49 -25.48
CA THR A 619 -10.74 8.59 -25.35
C THR A 619 -11.51 8.75 -24.04
N GLU A 620 -10.97 9.47 -23.07
CA GLU A 620 -11.62 9.72 -21.77
C GLU A 620 -12.38 11.05 -21.80
N LYS A 621 -13.46 11.17 -21.02
CA LYS A 621 -14.08 12.47 -20.78
C LYS A 621 -13.51 13.10 -19.52
N HIS A 622 -13.52 14.43 -19.43
CA HIS A 622 -13.06 15.12 -18.22
C HIS A 622 -13.81 14.66 -16.97
N GLU A 623 -15.13 14.51 -17.08
CA GLU A 623 -16.03 14.07 -16.01
C GLU A 623 -15.75 12.64 -15.48
N ASP A 624 -15.07 11.79 -16.25
CA ASP A 624 -14.76 10.40 -15.88
C ASP A 624 -13.47 10.28 -15.04
N VAL A 625 -12.62 11.31 -15.01
CA VAL A 625 -11.28 11.28 -14.37
C VAL A 625 -11.32 11.38 -12.84
N GLY A 626 -12.42 11.92 -12.28
CA GLY A 626 -12.61 12.01 -10.83
C GLY A 626 -11.98 13.24 -10.14
N ASP A 627 -11.19 14.07 -10.85
CA ASP A 627 -10.62 15.33 -10.33
C ASP A 627 -11.34 16.56 -10.90
N ARG A 628 -12.53 16.85 -10.38
CA ARG A 628 -13.36 17.96 -10.90
C ARG A 628 -12.72 19.34 -10.78
N ALA A 629 -11.79 19.54 -9.85
CA ALA A 629 -11.13 20.83 -9.64
C ALA A 629 -10.24 21.24 -10.81
N ASN A 630 -9.80 20.28 -11.63
CA ASN A 630 -8.94 20.52 -12.78
C ASN A 630 -9.63 20.26 -14.13
N ASP A 631 -10.95 20.05 -14.16
CA ASP A 631 -11.69 19.78 -15.41
C ASP A 631 -11.47 20.88 -16.47
N ASN A 632 -11.51 22.15 -16.07
CA ASN A 632 -11.37 23.29 -17.00
C ASN A 632 -9.95 23.48 -17.56
N VAL A 633 -8.93 22.91 -16.91
CA VAL A 633 -7.52 23.04 -17.32
C VAL A 633 -6.95 21.75 -17.92
N ARG A 634 -7.68 20.63 -17.82
CA ARG A 634 -7.21 19.33 -18.28
C ARG A 634 -7.11 19.29 -19.80
N VAL A 635 -6.06 18.64 -20.29
CA VAL A 635 -5.78 18.48 -21.73
C VAL A 635 -5.67 17.00 -22.11
N ASP A 636 -5.66 16.74 -23.41
CA ASP A 636 -5.48 15.39 -23.96
C ASP A 636 -3.99 15.08 -24.12
N ALA A 637 -3.61 13.84 -23.87
CA ALA A 637 -2.22 13.42 -23.93
C ALA A 637 -1.64 13.51 -25.35
N ALA A 638 -2.49 13.34 -26.36
CA ALA A 638 -2.16 13.53 -27.77
C ALA A 638 -1.75 14.97 -28.14
N ASP A 639 -2.12 15.98 -27.35
CA ASP A 639 -1.81 17.39 -27.60
C ASP A 639 -0.52 17.85 -26.90
N LEU A 640 0.13 16.98 -26.13
CA LEU A 640 1.34 17.35 -25.39
C LEU A 640 2.54 17.56 -26.33
N GLY A 641 3.19 18.71 -26.20
CA GLY A 641 4.42 19.05 -26.92
C GLY A 641 5.71 18.79 -26.14
N ALA A 642 5.63 18.25 -24.93
CA ALA A 642 6.81 17.91 -24.13
C ALA A 642 7.58 16.75 -24.76
N SER A 643 8.91 16.70 -24.59
CA SER A 643 9.71 15.52 -24.97
C SER A 643 9.76 14.48 -23.85
N VAL A 644 9.93 14.97 -22.61
CA VAL A 644 10.00 14.17 -21.39
C VAL A 644 8.97 14.70 -20.39
N VAL A 645 8.29 13.79 -19.71
CA VAL A 645 7.43 14.09 -18.56
C VAL A 645 8.05 13.44 -17.33
N GLY A 646 8.18 14.22 -16.25
CA GLY A 646 8.61 13.72 -14.94
C GLY A 646 7.50 13.86 -13.91
N GLU A 647 7.05 12.74 -13.33
CA GLU A 647 5.96 12.70 -12.36
C GLU A 647 6.47 12.62 -10.91
N GLY A 648 6.95 13.75 -10.39
CA GLY A 648 7.35 13.84 -8.98
C GLY A 648 6.17 13.79 -8.00
N ALA A 649 5.00 14.32 -8.39
CA ALA A 649 3.75 14.24 -7.64
C ALA A 649 2.88 13.07 -8.13
N ASN A 650 1.92 12.63 -7.31
CA ASN A 650 1.00 11.57 -7.69
C ASN A 650 -0.14 12.10 -8.59
N LEU A 651 -0.65 11.24 -9.46
CA LEU A 651 -1.89 11.40 -10.24
C LEU A 651 -1.89 12.58 -11.22
N GLY A 652 -0.72 12.93 -11.77
CA GLY A 652 -0.61 13.95 -12.82
C GLY A 652 -1.35 13.61 -14.11
N PHE A 653 -1.28 12.32 -14.47
CA PHE A 653 -1.85 11.72 -15.67
C PHE A 653 -2.80 10.58 -15.28
N THR A 654 -3.85 10.35 -16.06
CA THR A 654 -4.53 9.05 -16.05
C THR A 654 -3.58 7.98 -16.63
N GLN A 655 -3.76 6.72 -16.26
CA GLN A 655 -2.92 5.65 -16.82
C GLN A 655 -3.05 5.56 -18.34
N LYS A 656 -4.25 5.74 -18.89
CA LYS A 656 -4.49 5.79 -20.35
C LYS A 656 -3.77 6.97 -21.01
N ALA A 657 -3.69 8.13 -20.35
CA ALA A 657 -2.95 9.29 -20.85
C ALA A 657 -1.45 8.98 -20.98
N ARG A 658 -0.86 8.30 -20.01
CA ARG A 658 0.55 7.88 -20.07
C ARG A 658 0.81 6.99 -21.27
N ILE A 659 -0.09 6.04 -21.52
CA ILE A 659 -0.02 5.12 -22.66
C ILE A 659 -0.14 5.90 -23.98
N GLU A 660 -1.16 6.76 -24.13
CA GLU A 660 -1.36 7.56 -25.33
C GLU A 660 -0.16 8.48 -25.63
N TYR A 661 0.36 9.18 -24.62
CA TYR A 661 1.55 10.02 -24.77
C TYR A 661 2.80 9.20 -25.15
N SER A 662 2.97 8.02 -24.54
CA SER A 662 4.10 7.12 -24.85
C SER A 662 4.01 6.55 -26.28
N LEU A 663 2.81 6.21 -26.75
CA LEU A 663 2.58 5.79 -28.15
C LEU A 663 2.87 6.92 -29.15
N GLY A 664 2.67 8.19 -28.74
CA GLY A 664 3.06 9.37 -29.50
C GLY A 664 4.57 9.65 -29.54
N GLY A 665 5.39 8.83 -28.86
CA GLY A 665 6.84 9.00 -28.76
C GLY A 665 7.31 9.83 -27.56
N GLY A 666 6.37 10.28 -26.72
CA GLY A 666 6.67 10.96 -25.45
C GLY A 666 7.33 10.03 -24.45
N ARG A 667 8.30 10.54 -23.68
CA ARG A 667 9.00 9.77 -22.65
C ARG A 667 8.40 10.02 -21.27
N ILE A 668 7.81 8.97 -20.69
CA ILE A 668 7.11 9.02 -19.40
C ILE A 668 7.20 7.66 -18.68
N ASN A 669 7.28 7.67 -17.35
CA ASN A 669 7.08 6.50 -16.49
C ASN A 669 5.71 6.58 -15.81
N THR A 670 5.41 5.67 -14.89
CA THR A 670 4.35 5.93 -13.91
C THR A 670 4.92 6.75 -12.75
N ASP A 671 4.08 7.57 -12.12
CA ASP A 671 4.39 8.28 -10.87
C ASP A 671 4.93 7.36 -9.78
N ALA A 672 4.41 6.13 -9.67
CA ALA A 672 4.88 5.11 -8.75
C ALA A 672 6.37 4.76 -8.90
N VAL A 673 6.93 4.88 -10.11
CA VAL A 673 8.37 4.66 -10.38
C VAL A 673 9.16 5.94 -10.14
N ASP A 674 8.68 7.08 -10.64
CA ASP A 674 9.41 8.34 -10.52
C ASP A 674 9.53 8.79 -9.05
N ASN A 675 8.46 8.71 -8.26
CA ASN A 675 8.42 9.25 -6.91
C ASN A 675 8.57 8.19 -5.79
N SER A 676 8.98 6.96 -6.13
CA SER A 676 9.18 5.84 -5.20
C SER A 676 10.14 6.15 -4.06
N ALA A 677 11.16 6.98 -4.31
CA ALA A 677 12.18 7.34 -3.33
C ALA A 677 11.61 7.89 -2.01
N GLY A 678 10.44 8.54 -2.07
CA GLY A 678 9.74 8.97 -0.87
C GLY A 678 9.32 7.80 0.01
N VAL A 679 8.58 6.83 -0.54
CA VAL A 679 8.07 5.70 0.27
C VAL A 679 9.19 4.78 0.74
N ASP A 680 10.22 4.63 -0.08
CA ASP A 680 11.42 3.83 0.20
C ASP A 680 12.26 4.42 1.34
N THR A 681 12.51 5.75 1.34
CA THR A 681 13.18 6.43 2.46
C THR A 681 12.50 6.16 3.80
N SER A 682 11.17 6.17 3.79
CA SER A 682 10.44 5.87 5.01
C SER A 682 10.45 4.38 5.40
N ASP A 683 10.60 3.45 4.44
CA ASP A 683 10.78 2.02 4.73
C ASP A 683 12.13 1.79 5.42
N HIS A 684 13.18 2.43 4.92
CA HIS A 684 14.49 2.47 5.59
C HIS A 684 14.41 3.11 6.98
N GLU A 685 13.68 4.23 7.15
CA GLU A 685 13.47 4.85 8.46
C GLU A 685 12.89 3.87 9.48
N VAL A 686 11.79 3.20 9.13
CA VAL A 686 11.09 2.29 10.05
C VAL A 686 11.98 1.11 10.42
N ASN A 687 12.59 0.45 9.43
CA ASN A 687 13.46 -0.71 9.67
C ASN A 687 14.72 -0.34 10.46
N LEU A 688 15.32 0.83 10.20
CA LEU A 688 16.43 1.33 11.02
C LEU A 688 16.00 1.60 12.46
N LYS A 689 14.87 2.26 12.67
CA LYS A 689 14.35 2.54 14.01
C LYS A 689 14.04 1.24 14.77
N ILE A 690 13.46 0.24 14.12
CA ILE A 690 13.21 -1.08 14.73
C ILE A 690 14.52 -1.68 15.26
N LEU A 691 15.55 -1.75 14.40
CA LEU A 691 16.86 -2.26 14.78
C LEU A 691 17.47 -1.46 15.94
N LEU A 692 17.51 -0.14 15.79
CA LEU A 692 18.16 0.78 16.74
C LEU A 692 17.46 0.79 18.11
N VAL A 693 16.13 0.78 18.15
CA VAL A 693 15.35 0.65 19.39
C VAL A 693 15.66 -0.70 20.05
N GLY A 694 15.81 -1.77 19.27
CA GLY A 694 16.26 -3.07 19.77
C GLY A 694 17.66 -3.02 20.42
N LEU A 695 18.62 -2.36 19.76
CA LEU A 695 19.98 -2.18 20.29
C LEU A 695 19.99 -1.33 21.58
N GLN A 696 19.15 -0.29 21.64
CA GLN A 696 19.00 0.55 22.82
C GLN A 696 18.39 -0.22 24.00
N LYS A 697 17.33 -1.03 23.77
CA LYS A 697 16.74 -1.91 24.79
C LYS A 697 17.77 -2.89 25.35
N LYS A 698 18.67 -3.41 24.50
CA LYS A 698 19.81 -4.27 24.89
C LYS A 698 20.98 -3.51 25.53
N LYS A 699 20.87 -2.19 25.71
CA LYS A 699 21.88 -1.30 26.30
C LYS A 699 23.23 -1.30 25.56
N LEU A 700 23.23 -1.61 24.26
CA LEU A 700 24.42 -1.57 23.40
C LEU A 700 24.70 -0.14 22.92
N ILE A 701 23.66 0.68 22.85
CA ILE A 701 23.71 2.12 22.59
C ILE A 701 22.83 2.83 23.62
N ALA A 702 23.20 4.06 23.99
CA ALA A 702 22.46 4.82 25.00
C ALA A 702 21.28 5.58 24.40
N ASP A 703 21.52 6.31 23.31
CA ASP A 703 20.52 7.02 22.50
C ASP A 703 20.81 6.72 21.03
N TYR A 704 19.79 6.30 20.29
CA TYR A 704 19.95 6.00 18.88
C TYR A 704 19.91 7.23 17.98
N GLN A 705 19.38 8.37 18.44
CA GLN A 705 19.11 9.53 17.58
C GLN A 705 20.37 10.05 16.86
N PRO A 706 21.54 10.22 17.51
CA PRO A 706 22.74 10.69 16.82
C PRO A 706 23.22 9.72 15.73
N LEU A 707 23.14 8.41 15.98
CA LEU A 707 23.50 7.37 15.01
C LEU A 707 22.50 7.34 13.84
N PHE A 708 21.21 7.47 14.11
CA PHE A 708 20.17 7.55 13.07
C PHE A 708 20.40 8.74 12.12
N ILE A 709 20.73 9.92 12.67
CA ILE A 709 21.02 11.13 11.89
C ILE A 709 22.31 10.95 11.08
N SER A 710 23.36 10.32 11.62
CA SER A 710 24.62 10.16 10.88
C SER A 710 24.48 9.30 9.61
N MET A 711 23.47 8.43 9.54
CA MET A 711 23.20 7.54 8.40
C MET A 711 22.32 8.15 7.31
N THR A 712 21.85 9.38 7.48
CA THR A 712 20.89 10.03 6.55
C THR A 712 21.32 9.98 5.08
N GLN A 713 22.60 10.27 4.80
CA GLN A 713 23.11 10.28 3.41
C GLN A 713 23.29 8.87 2.85
N ASP A 714 23.59 7.88 3.69
CA ASP A 714 23.68 6.49 3.28
C ASP A 714 22.31 5.95 2.88
N VAL A 715 21.26 6.29 3.65
CA VAL A 715 19.88 5.97 3.30
C VAL A 715 19.49 6.62 1.98
N CYS A 716 19.77 7.91 1.79
CA CYS A 716 19.49 8.59 0.52
C CYS A 716 20.17 7.89 -0.67
N ARG A 717 21.41 7.41 -0.50
CA ARG A 717 22.14 6.71 -1.56
C ARG A 717 21.54 5.33 -1.88
N LEU A 718 21.12 4.58 -0.86
CA LEU A 718 20.46 3.28 -1.05
C LEU A 718 19.14 3.44 -1.82
N VAL A 719 18.32 4.41 -1.39
CA VAL A 719 17.03 4.73 -2.02
C VAL A 719 17.19 5.17 -3.48
N LEU A 720 18.14 6.08 -3.75
CA LEU A 720 18.39 6.54 -5.12
C LEU A 720 18.93 5.42 -6.01
N ALA A 721 19.74 4.50 -5.46
CA ALA A 721 20.22 3.35 -6.22
C ALA A 721 19.07 2.43 -6.67
N ASP A 722 18.04 2.24 -5.83
CA ASP A 722 16.87 1.46 -6.23
C ASP A 722 16.05 2.19 -7.33
N ASN A 723 15.81 3.49 -7.19
CA ASN A 723 15.18 4.31 -8.25
C ASN A 723 15.92 4.20 -9.60
N ILE A 724 17.25 4.30 -9.59
CA ILE A 724 18.09 4.16 -10.79
C ILE A 724 17.95 2.77 -11.40
N GLY A 725 17.95 1.71 -10.56
CA GLY A 725 17.83 0.32 -11.00
C GLY A 725 16.49 0.01 -11.63
N GLN A 726 15.40 0.52 -11.06
CA GLN A 726 14.06 0.34 -11.61
C GLN A 726 13.86 1.06 -12.94
N SER A 727 14.34 2.31 -13.02
CA SER A 727 14.29 3.07 -14.26
C SER A 727 15.14 2.42 -15.35
N LEU A 728 16.27 1.79 -15.00
CA LEU A 728 17.06 0.97 -15.92
C LEU A 728 16.29 -0.26 -16.40
N CYS A 729 15.65 -0.98 -15.48
CA CYS A 729 14.84 -2.16 -15.80
C CYS A 729 13.85 -1.85 -16.92
N LEU A 730 13.08 -0.76 -16.80
CA LEU A 730 12.11 -0.37 -17.83
C LEU A 730 12.75 -0.09 -19.21
N SER A 731 13.93 0.52 -19.24
CA SER A 731 14.65 0.73 -20.50
C SER A 731 15.10 -0.58 -21.14
N LEU A 732 15.59 -1.52 -20.34
CA LEU A 732 15.97 -2.86 -20.82
C LEU A 732 14.74 -3.68 -21.25
N GLU A 733 13.61 -3.53 -20.56
CA GLU A 733 12.36 -4.22 -20.90
C GLU A 733 11.76 -3.73 -22.21
N GLN A 734 11.85 -2.43 -22.51
CA GLN A 734 11.47 -1.94 -23.83
C GLN A 734 12.27 -2.63 -24.94
N LEU A 735 13.57 -2.85 -24.75
CA LEU A 735 14.41 -3.58 -25.72
C LEU A 735 14.00 -5.05 -25.83
N ARG A 736 13.80 -5.75 -24.72
CA ARG A 736 13.36 -7.17 -24.70
C ARG A 736 11.98 -7.36 -25.30
N CYS A 737 11.08 -6.40 -25.05
CA CYS A 737 9.71 -6.42 -25.54
C CYS A 737 9.63 -6.27 -27.05
N VAL A 738 10.50 -5.44 -27.66
CA VAL A 738 10.61 -5.33 -29.13
C VAL A 738 10.93 -6.68 -29.77
N GLU A 739 11.76 -7.52 -29.13
CA GLU A 739 12.08 -8.84 -29.65
C GLU A 739 10.99 -9.88 -29.39
N THR A 740 10.31 -9.82 -28.24
CA THR A 740 9.37 -10.86 -27.78
C THR A 740 8.20 -10.30 -26.97
N PRO A 741 7.23 -9.60 -27.58
CA PRO A 741 6.09 -9.04 -26.86
C PRO A 741 5.18 -10.11 -26.26
N ALA A 742 5.12 -11.30 -26.89
CA ALA A 742 4.29 -12.42 -26.45
C ALA A 742 4.63 -12.90 -25.03
N VAL A 743 5.91 -12.86 -24.63
CA VAL A 743 6.35 -13.28 -23.28
C VAL A 743 5.72 -12.41 -22.20
N PHE A 744 5.65 -11.10 -22.42
CA PHE A 744 5.07 -10.14 -21.47
C PHE A 744 3.54 -10.30 -21.36
N LEU A 745 2.87 -10.59 -22.48
CA LEU A 745 1.42 -10.84 -22.50
C LEU A 745 1.06 -12.13 -21.75
N GLN A 746 1.83 -13.21 -21.96
CA GLN A 746 1.66 -14.47 -21.23
C GLN A 746 1.94 -14.31 -19.74
N LEU A 747 2.98 -13.54 -19.38
CA LEU A 747 3.26 -13.23 -17.99
C LEU A 747 2.11 -12.45 -17.33
N ALA A 748 1.56 -11.45 -18.02
CA ALA A 748 0.41 -10.70 -17.51
C ALA A 748 -0.81 -11.61 -17.26
N GLU A 749 -1.11 -12.53 -18.18
CA GLU A 749 -2.17 -13.53 -18.02
C GLU A 749 -1.92 -14.48 -16.83
N ARG A 750 -0.67 -14.94 -16.67
CA ARG A 750 -0.27 -15.76 -15.53
C ARG A 750 -0.46 -15.01 -14.21
N LEU A 751 0.05 -13.78 -14.11
CA LEU A 751 -0.05 -12.96 -12.90
C LEU A 751 -1.51 -12.61 -12.56
N GLU A 752 -2.36 -12.42 -13.56
CA GLU A 752 -3.80 -12.23 -13.36
C GLU A 752 -4.47 -13.50 -12.83
N THR A 753 -4.12 -14.67 -13.39
CA THR A 753 -4.64 -15.96 -12.94
C THR A 753 -4.30 -16.26 -11.47
N VAL A 754 -3.08 -15.88 -11.02
CA VAL A 754 -2.66 -16.06 -9.63
C VAL A 754 -3.06 -14.91 -8.69
N GLY A 755 -3.76 -13.88 -9.21
CA GLY A 755 -4.32 -12.78 -8.41
C GLY A 755 -3.35 -11.65 -8.03
N PHE A 756 -2.20 -11.55 -8.71
CA PHE A 756 -1.21 -10.47 -8.51
C PHE A 756 -1.32 -9.34 -9.52
N PHE A 757 -2.23 -9.45 -10.48
CA PHE A 757 -2.43 -8.46 -11.54
C PHE A 757 -3.91 -8.35 -11.91
N ASP A 758 -4.39 -7.13 -12.16
CA ASP A 758 -5.72 -6.89 -12.70
C ASP A 758 -5.57 -5.98 -13.92
N ARG A 759 -5.76 -6.53 -15.11
CA ARG A 759 -5.53 -5.80 -16.36
C ARG A 759 -6.49 -4.64 -16.54
N ALA A 760 -7.72 -4.74 -16.01
CA ALA A 760 -8.71 -3.68 -16.12
C ALA A 760 -8.35 -2.50 -15.20
N VAL A 761 -7.91 -2.77 -13.98
CA VAL A 761 -7.49 -1.74 -13.02
C VAL A 761 -6.21 -1.05 -13.46
N GLU A 762 -5.20 -1.82 -13.88
CA GLU A 762 -3.88 -1.30 -14.28
C GLU A 762 -3.86 -0.79 -15.74
N CYS A 763 -5.00 -0.83 -16.45
CA CYS A 763 -5.14 -0.46 -17.85
C CYS A 763 -4.12 -1.17 -18.77
N PHE A 764 -3.82 -2.44 -18.50
CA PHE A 764 -2.88 -3.23 -19.31
C PHE A 764 -3.60 -3.82 -20.54
N PRO A 765 -3.02 -3.70 -21.75
CA PRO A 765 -3.73 -3.96 -22.99
C PRO A 765 -3.97 -5.46 -23.20
N PRO A 766 -5.13 -5.85 -23.77
CA PRO A 766 -5.32 -7.23 -24.22
C PRO A 766 -4.42 -7.51 -25.45
N THR A 767 -4.08 -8.78 -25.66
CA THR A 767 -3.22 -9.23 -26.77
C THR A 767 -3.63 -8.66 -28.13
N LYS A 768 -4.93 -8.64 -28.43
CA LYS A 768 -5.45 -8.13 -29.71
C LYS A 768 -5.11 -6.66 -29.94
N GLU A 769 -5.10 -5.85 -28.89
CA GLU A 769 -4.77 -4.43 -28.98
C GLU A 769 -3.28 -4.26 -29.29
N VAL A 770 -2.40 -4.93 -28.54
CA VAL A 770 -0.95 -4.88 -28.78
C VAL A 770 -0.61 -5.32 -30.20
N MET A 771 -1.21 -6.42 -30.68
CA MET A 771 -0.98 -6.92 -32.04
C MET A 771 -1.47 -5.96 -33.14
N SER A 772 -2.41 -5.05 -32.82
CA SER A 772 -2.89 -4.04 -33.75
C SER A 772 -2.05 -2.75 -33.76
N ARG A 773 -1.20 -2.54 -32.76
CA ARG A 773 -0.30 -1.38 -32.68
C ARG A 773 0.83 -1.55 -33.71
N PRO A 774 1.25 -0.48 -34.41
CA PRO A 774 2.45 -0.52 -35.24
C PRO A 774 3.66 -0.97 -34.41
N GLY A 775 4.38 -2.00 -34.88
CA GLY A 775 5.52 -2.56 -34.15
C GLY A 775 5.17 -3.43 -32.94
N GLN A 776 3.88 -3.73 -32.70
CA GLN A 776 3.41 -4.61 -31.61
C GLN A 776 3.91 -4.18 -30.22
N VAL A 777 3.91 -2.88 -29.96
CA VAL A 777 4.57 -2.27 -28.81
C VAL A 777 3.74 -2.34 -27.53
N ILE A 778 4.37 -2.80 -26.45
CA ILE A 778 3.96 -2.53 -25.07
C ILE A 778 4.76 -1.33 -24.58
N THR A 779 4.06 -0.29 -24.14
CA THR A 779 4.65 0.99 -23.74
C THR A 779 5.36 0.91 -22.39
N ARG A 780 6.22 1.89 -22.12
CA ARG A 780 6.95 1.96 -20.84
C ARG A 780 6.03 2.05 -19.61
N PRO A 781 4.91 2.81 -19.61
CA PRO A 781 3.95 2.80 -18.50
C PRO A 781 3.26 1.44 -18.31
N GLU A 782 3.01 0.68 -19.37
CA GLU A 782 2.45 -0.68 -19.29
C GLU A 782 3.48 -1.68 -18.73
N LEU A 783 4.75 -1.55 -19.12
CA LEU A 783 5.84 -2.34 -18.53
C LEU A 783 6.07 -2.00 -17.05
N ALA A 784 5.85 -0.76 -16.63
CA ALA A 784 5.99 -0.34 -15.24
C ALA A 784 4.99 -1.04 -14.30
N VAL A 785 3.72 -1.16 -14.71
CA VAL A 785 2.72 -1.89 -13.92
C VAL A 785 2.99 -3.39 -13.90
N LEU A 786 3.49 -3.97 -15.00
CA LEU A 786 3.87 -5.38 -15.06
C LEU A 786 5.11 -5.68 -14.21
N MET A 787 6.09 -4.78 -14.17
CA MET A 787 7.27 -4.86 -13.30
C MET A 787 6.88 -4.86 -11.83
N ALA A 788 5.97 -3.97 -11.42
CA ALA A 788 5.45 -3.92 -10.06
C ALA A 788 4.78 -5.25 -9.65
N ALA A 789 3.89 -5.77 -10.50
CA ALA A 789 3.21 -7.04 -10.26
C ALA A 789 4.19 -8.23 -10.20
N SER A 790 5.20 -8.24 -11.09
CA SER A 790 6.24 -9.28 -11.13
C SER A 790 7.06 -9.31 -9.84
N LYS A 791 7.44 -8.13 -9.32
CA LYS A 791 8.15 -8.01 -8.03
C LYS A 791 7.32 -8.49 -6.87
N MET A 792 6.04 -8.10 -6.80
CA MET A 792 5.13 -8.53 -5.74
C MET A 792 4.97 -10.06 -5.73
N TYR A 793 4.76 -10.66 -6.89
CA TYR A 793 4.65 -12.12 -7.02
C TYR A 793 5.95 -12.82 -6.60
N LEU A 794 7.10 -12.40 -7.14
CA LEU A 794 8.38 -13.04 -6.82
C LEU A 794 8.76 -12.88 -5.34
N THR A 795 8.47 -11.72 -4.74
CA THR A 795 8.67 -11.49 -3.31
C THR A 795 7.82 -12.47 -2.50
N GLN A 796 6.54 -12.66 -2.82
CA GLN A 796 5.70 -13.61 -2.10
C GLN A 796 6.23 -15.05 -2.24
N VAL A 797 6.58 -15.47 -3.45
CA VAL A 797 7.14 -16.81 -3.71
C VAL A 797 8.40 -17.07 -2.89
N ILE A 798 9.28 -16.08 -2.75
CA ILE A 798 10.50 -16.20 -1.94
C ILE A 798 10.17 -16.17 -0.44
N GLN A 799 9.24 -15.32 0.01
CA GLN A 799 8.83 -15.23 1.42
C GLN A 799 8.25 -16.54 1.93
N ASP A 800 7.51 -17.27 1.10
CA ASP A 800 6.95 -18.58 1.44
C ASP A 800 8.03 -19.66 1.67
N GLN A 801 9.31 -19.37 1.36
CA GLN A 801 10.45 -20.25 1.52
C GLN A 801 11.37 -19.84 2.66
N SER A 802 10.85 -19.91 3.89
CA SER A 802 11.62 -19.55 5.09
C SER A 802 12.97 -20.28 5.21
N ALA A 803 13.11 -21.51 4.72
CA ALA A 803 14.37 -22.26 4.77
C ALA A 803 15.48 -21.61 3.94
N LEU A 804 15.16 -21.17 2.71
CA LEU A 804 16.11 -20.49 1.82
C LEU A 804 16.58 -19.16 2.43
N LEU A 805 15.65 -18.41 3.02
CA LEU A 805 15.94 -17.10 3.61
C LEU A 805 16.79 -17.18 4.89
N GLN A 806 16.87 -18.35 5.52
CA GLN A 806 17.73 -18.62 6.68
C GLN A 806 19.15 -19.01 6.28
N GLU A 807 19.39 -19.40 5.03
CA GLU A 807 20.73 -19.74 4.56
C GLU A 807 21.68 -18.53 4.63
N GLU A 808 22.94 -18.78 5.02
CA GLU A 808 23.98 -17.76 5.14
C GLU A 808 24.20 -17.00 3.82
N CYS A 809 24.01 -17.69 2.70
CA CYS A 809 24.11 -17.13 1.35
C CYS A 809 23.15 -15.95 1.13
N CYS A 810 22.01 -15.88 1.82
CA CYS A 810 21.04 -14.81 1.69
C CYS A 810 21.31 -13.63 2.64
N SER A 811 22.24 -13.77 3.59
CA SER A 811 22.53 -12.72 4.59
C SER A 811 23.08 -11.45 3.95
N CYS A 812 23.84 -11.55 2.85
CA CYS A 812 24.39 -10.35 2.21
C CYS A 812 23.30 -9.37 1.72
N TYR A 813 22.12 -9.85 1.34
CA TYR A 813 21.01 -9.00 0.92
C TYR A 813 20.42 -8.23 2.11
N LEU A 814 20.39 -8.86 3.28
CA LEU A 814 20.03 -8.17 4.51
C LEU A 814 21.08 -7.11 4.88
N HIS A 815 22.36 -7.42 4.75
CA HIS A 815 23.43 -6.44 4.97
C HIS A 815 23.41 -5.29 3.96
N ALA A 816 23.04 -5.55 2.70
CA ALA A 816 22.96 -4.53 1.65
C ALA A 816 21.80 -3.55 1.86
N TYR A 817 20.73 -3.98 2.56
CA TYR A 817 19.60 -3.12 2.90
C TYR A 817 19.95 -2.04 3.93
N PHE A 818 20.81 -2.33 4.89
CA PHE A 818 21.18 -1.37 5.93
C PHE A 818 22.40 -0.53 5.54
N PRO A 819 22.51 0.71 6.04
CA PRO A 819 23.72 1.52 5.91
C PRO A 819 24.97 0.75 6.33
N GLU A 820 26.07 0.96 5.61
CA GLU A 820 27.32 0.21 5.78
C GLU A 820 27.84 0.24 7.23
N GLN A 821 27.64 1.36 7.93
CA GLN A 821 27.97 1.51 9.35
C GLN A 821 27.26 0.46 10.22
N ILE A 822 25.97 0.23 10.00
CA ILE A 822 25.17 -0.79 10.71
C ILE A 822 25.63 -2.18 10.31
N SER A 823 25.78 -2.42 9.02
CA SER A 823 26.13 -3.73 8.48
C SER A 823 27.51 -4.20 8.92
N LYS A 824 28.43 -3.29 9.27
CA LYS A 824 29.74 -3.60 9.85
C LYS A 824 29.72 -3.73 11.38
N GLN A 825 29.08 -2.79 12.09
CA GLN A 825 29.18 -2.71 13.55
C GLN A 825 28.18 -3.62 14.28
N TYR A 826 27.01 -3.86 13.68
CA TYR A 826 25.89 -4.56 14.30
C TYR A 826 25.41 -5.75 13.46
N ALA A 827 26.29 -6.32 12.63
CA ALA A 827 26.01 -7.46 11.74
C ALA A 827 25.26 -8.61 12.42
N SER A 828 25.66 -8.97 13.65
CA SER A 828 25.07 -10.06 14.43
C SER A 828 23.63 -9.81 14.88
N TYR A 829 23.17 -8.55 14.87
CA TYR A 829 21.81 -8.18 15.25
C TYR A 829 20.85 -8.10 14.06
N LEU A 830 21.38 -8.12 12.83
CA LEU A 830 20.55 -8.08 11.63
C LEU A 830 19.77 -9.38 11.45
N SER A 831 20.38 -10.53 11.69
CA SER A 831 19.73 -11.85 11.52
C SER A 831 18.51 -12.05 12.41
N VAL A 832 18.44 -11.35 13.56
CA VAL A 832 17.31 -11.38 14.50
C VAL A 832 16.34 -10.20 14.31
N HIS A 833 16.52 -9.40 13.25
CA HIS A 833 15.58 -8.34 12.92
C HIS A 833 14.20 -8.94 12.63
N PRO A 834 13.09 -8.42 13.20
CA PRO A 834 11.76 -9.01 13.04
C PRO A 834 11.27 -9.14 11.60
N LEU A 835 11.79 -8.29 10.70
CA LEU A 835 11.50 -8.32 9.26
C LEU A 835 12.66 -8.86 8.40
N ALA A 836 13.60 -9.62 8.97
CA ALA A 836 14.79 -10.10 8.26
C ALA A 836 14.45 -10.94 7.03
N HIS A 837 13.39 -11.76 7.09
CA HIS A 837 12.97 -12.59 5.96
C HIS A 837 12.36 -11.74 4.85
N GLU A 838 11.50 -10.80 5.19
CA GLU A 838 10.80 -9.93 4.26
C GLU A 838 11.76 -8.96 3.57
N ILE A 839 12.74 -8.41 4.30
CA ILE A 839 13.84 -7.60 3.73
C ILE A 839 14.61 -8.41 2.68
N LYS A 840 15.05 -9.62 3.03
CA LYS A 840 15.83 -10.49 2.12
C LYS A 840 15.03 -10.81 0.85
N ALA A 841 13.77 -11.23 1.01
CA ALA A 841 12.92 -11.59 -0.12
C ALA A 841 12.70 -10.40 -1.07
N THR A 842 12.41 -9.22 -0.51
CA THR A 842 12.20 -7.99 -1.28
C THR A 842 13.48 -7.59 -2.04
N LEU A 843 14.64 -7.62 -1.38
CA LEU A 843 15.90 -7.26 -2.05
C LEU A 843 16.34 -8.27 -3.12
N ILE A 844 16.11 -9.57 -2.90
CA ILE A 844 16.39 -10.60 -3.92
C ILE A 844 15.46 -10.40 -5.13
N SER A 845 14.16 -10.21 -4.88
CA SER A 845 13.17 -9.95 -5.93
C SER A 845 13.51 -8.69 -6.72
N ASN A 846 13.79 -7.57 -6.04
CA ASN A 846 14.21 -6.32 -6.67
C ASN A 846 15.48 -6.51 -7.49
N LYS A 847 16.51 -7.19 -6.97
CA LYS A 847 17.74 -7.45 -7.71
C LYS A 847 17.47 -8.25 -8.98
N ILE A 848 16.73 -9.34 -8.91
CA ILE A 848 16.47 -10.19 -10.08
C ILE A 848 15.64 -9.44 -11.12
N ILE A 849 14.50 -8.85 -10.73
CA ILE A 849 13.62 -8.17 -11.68
C ILE A 849 14.30 -6.93 -12.27
N ASN A 850 15.02 -6.13 -11.46
CA ASN A 850 15.69 -4.92 -11.99
C ASN A 850 16.74 -5.26 -13.05
N GLN A 851 17.38 -6.45 -12.97
CA GLN A 851 18.45 -6.86 -13.87
C GLN A 851 17.95 -7.79 -14.99
N ALA A 852 17.45 -8.98 -14.64
CA ALA A 852 16.99 -10.00 -15.58
C ALA A 852 15.65 -9.66 -16.26
N GLY A 853 14.85 -8.78 -15.65
CA GLY A 853 13.51 -8.41 -16.14
C GLY A 853 12.41 -9.37 -15.72
N CYS A 854 11.17 -8.97 -15.96
CA CYS A 854 9.93 -9.69 -15.72
C CYS A 854 9.89 -11.02 -16.48
N GLY A 855 10.50 -11.07 -17.67
CA GLY A 855 10.66 -12.29 -18.47
C GLY A 855 11.35 -13.44 -17.73
N PHE A 856 12.12 -13.16 -16.67
CA PHE A 856 12.70 -14.19 -15.79
C PHE A 856 11.64 -15.14 -15.21
N LEU A 857 10.43 -14.63 -14.93
CA LEU A 857 9.32 -15.42 -14.44
C LEU A 857 8.68 -16.32 -15.51
N SER A 858 9.05 -16.13 -16.77
CA SER A 858 8.57 -16.91 -17.91
C SER A 858 9.57 -17.95 -18.40
N LEU A 859 10.69 -18.15 -17.69
CA LEU A 859 11.68 -19.19 -18.01
C LEU A 859 11.13 -20.61 -17.85
N ASP A 860 10.09 -20.76 -17.02
CA ASP A 860 9.33 -22.00 -16.89
C ASP A 860 7.83 -21.69 -16.85
N ALA A 861 7.05 -22.54 -17.51
CA ALA A 861 5.60 -22.52 -17.44
C ALA A 861 5.10 -22.99 -16.06
N ASP A 862 5.86 -23.88 -15.41
CA ASP A 862 5.50 -24.42 -14.09
C ASP A 862 6.05 -23.56 -12.95
N SER A 863 5.18 -23.20 -12.01
CA SER A 863 5.54 -22.32 -10.88
C SER A 863 6.50 -22.97 -9.89
N GLU A 864 6.58 -24.31 -9.85
CA GLU A 864 7.36 -25.07 -8.86
C GLU A 864 8.88 -24.83 -8.94
N ASN A 865 9.41 -24.52 -10.13
CA ASN A 865 10.85 -24.34 -10.35
C ASN A 865 11.35 -22.90 -10.19
N THR A 866 10.46 -21.93 -9.95
CA THR A 866 10.80 -20.50 -9.83
C THR A 866 11.95 -20.27 -8.84
N LEU A 867 11.97 -21.01 -7.74
CA LEU A 867 12.99 -20.87 -6.70
C LEU A 867 14.35 -21.44 -7.11
N ASP A 868 14.36 -22.54 -7.86
CA ASP A 868 15.60 -23.11 -8.38
C ASP A 868 16.24 -22.14 -9.39
N HIS A 869 15.44 -21.39 -10.17
CA HIS A 869 15.94 -20.29 -11.00
C HIS A 869 16.53 -19.15 -10.18
N VAL A 870 15.82 -18.70 -9.13
CA VAL A 870 16.31 -17.65 -8.23
C VAL A 870 17.67 -18.05 -7.66
N THR A 871 17.80 -19.25 -7.09
CA THR A 871 19.06 -19.68 -6.49
C THR A 871 20.17 -19.85 -7.51
N CYS A 872 19.85 -20.34 -8.72
CA CYS A 872 20.79 -20.47 -9.81
C CYS A 872 21.32 -19.11 -10.26
N TYR A 873 20.41 -18.15 -10.51
CA TYR A 873 20.76 -16.78 -10.92
C TYR A 873 21.67 -16.12 -9.87
N LEU A 874 21.29 -16.16 -8.59
CA LEU A 874 22.09 -15.57 -7.51
C LEU A 874 23.47 -16.23 -7.37
N THR A 875 23.60 -17.52 -7.70
CA THR A 875 24.89 -18.22 -7.68
C THR A 875 25.79 -17.70 -8.78
N PHE A 876 25.32 -17.69 -10.02
CA PHE A 876 26.12 -17.29 -11.17
C PHE A 876 26.39 -15.79 -11.20
N ASP A 877 25.46 -14.97 -10.70
CA ASP A 877 25.66 -13.53 -10.52
C ASP A 877 26.91 -13.24 -9.68
N ARG A 878 27.12 -14.01 -8.60
CA ARG A 878 28.31 -13.94 -7.74
C ARG A 878 29.56 -14.53 -8.39
N VAL A 879 29.44 -15.68 -9.05
CA VAL A 879 30.56 -16.34 -9.74
C VAL A 879 31.18 -15.40 -10.78
N LEU A 880 30.35 -14.70 -11.56
CA LEU A 880 30.81 -13.75 -12.58
C LEU A 880 31.18 -12.37 -12.01
N ASN A 881 31.03 -12.13 -10.70
CA ASN A 881 31.17 -10.82 -10.08
C ASN A 881 30.36 -9.73 -10.83
N SER A 882 29.11 -10.07 -11.17
CA SER A 882 28.27 -9.31 -12.08
C SER A 882 27.98 -7.89 -11.59
N ASP A 883 27.92 -7.67 -10.27
CA ASP A 883 27.74 -6.35 -9.69
C ASP A 883 28.90 -5.40 -10.02
N ALA A 884 30.15 -5.89 -10.07
CA ALA A 884 31.29 -5.08 -10.49
C ALA A 884 31.23 -4.72 -11.97
N LEU A 885 30.77 -5.64 -12.83
CA LEU A 885 30.56 -5.37 -14.25
C LEU A 885 29.47 -4.34 -14.48
N ARG A 886 28.32 -4.46 -13.81
CA ARG A 886 27.23 -3.47 -13.88
C ARG A 886 27.68 -2.08 -13.42
N GLN A 887 28.49 -2.00 -12.36
CA GLN A 887 29.08 -0.74 -11.90
C GLN A 887 30.04 -0.15 -12.94
N ALA A 888 30.90 -0.97 -13.55
CA ALA A 888 31.82 -0.53 -14.60
C ALA A 888 31.07 -0.01 -15.84
N ILE A 889 29.97 -0.65 -16.24
CA ILE A 889 29.10 -0.19 -17.33
C ILE A 889 28.40 1.12 -16.95
N SER A 890 27.85 1.21 -15.74
CA SER A 890 27.17 2.42 -15.25
C SER A 890 28.12 3.63 -15.15
N ALA A 891 29.41 3.41 -14.90
CA ALA A 891 30.43 4.45 -14.90
C ALA A 891 30.66 5.11 -16.28
N LEU A 892 30.05 4.56 -17.35
CA LEU A 892 30.06 5.12 -18.70
C LEU A 892 28.89 6.07 -18.97
N ASP A 893 28.01 6.31 -17.99
CA ASP A 893 26.88 7.24 -18.11
C ASP A 893 27.33 8.61 -18.67
N ASN A 894 26.63 9.07 -19.71
CA ASN A 894 26.93 10.29 -20.49
C ASN A 894 28.32 10.32 -21.18
N LYS A 895 29.07 9.21 -21.18
CA LYS A 895 30.36 9.08 -21.90
C LYS A 895 30.23 8.33 -23.22
N ILE A 896 29.28 7.39 -23.30
CA ILE A 896 28.92 6.68 -24.52
C ILE A 896 27.39 6.71 -24.71
N ALA A 897 26.93 6.39 -25.91
CA ALA A 897 25.50 6.31 -26.20
C ALA A 897 24.80 5.24 -25.35
N ALA A 898 23.59 5.54 -24.87
CA ALA A 898 22.84 4.69 -23.95
C ALA A 898 22.54 3.30 -24.53
N ASP A 899 22.24 3.21 -25.84
CA ASP A 899 21.97 1.95 -26.52
C ASP A 899 23.17 0.99 -26.46
N LYS A 900 24.40 1.51 -26.57
CA LYS A 900 25.63 0.72 -26.44
C LYS A 900 25.78 0.15 -25.03
N GLN A 901 25.54 0.95 -24.00
CA GLN A 901 25.56 0.46 -22.61
C GLN A 901 24.51 -0.64 -22.38
N TYR A 902 23.31 -0.46 -22.93
CA TYR A 902 22.21 -1.41 -22.76
C TYR A 902 22.51 -2.74 -23.44
N ARG A 903 23.21 -2.75 -24.59
CA ARG A 903 23.71 -3.99 -25.20
C ARG A 903 24.68 -4.75 -24.28
N LEU A 904 25.61 -4.04 -23.62
CA LEU A 904 26.54 -4.67 -22.66
C LEU A 904 25.79 -5.28 -21.47
N LEU A 905 24.80 -4.57 -20.93
CA LEU A 905 23.96 -5.09 -19.84
C LEU A 905 23.13 -6.30 -20.30
N MET A 906 22.47 -6.21 -21.46
CA MET A 906 21.71 -7.32 -22.03
C MET A 906 22.59 -8.56 -22.22
N GLN A 907 23.83 -8.39 -22.68
CA GLN A 907 24.76 -9.50 -22.83
C GLN A 907 25.00 -10.22 -21.49
N LEU A 908 25.31 -9.48 -20.42
CA LEU A 908 25.48 -10.03 -19.07
C LEU A 908 24.24 -10.78 -18.59
N GLU A 909 23.07 -10.16 -18.70
CA GLU A 909 21.83 -10.75 -18.21
C GLU A 909 21.37 -11.95 -19.04
N ASN A 910 21.63 -11.95 -20.35
CA ASN A 910 21.34 -13.07 -21.23
C ASN A 910 22.26 -14.27 -20.93
N THR A 911 23.54 -14.03 -20.61
CA THR A 911 24.46 -15.10 -20.17
C THR A 911 23.98 -15.72 -18.85
N LEU A 912 23.66 -14.91 -17.84
CA LEU A 912 23.13 -15.39 -16.55
C LEU A 912 21.83 -16.18 -16.73
N THR A 913 20.91 -15.66 -17.54
CA THR A 913 19.64 -16.32 -17.85
C THR A 913 19.85 -17.62 -18.64
N GLY A 914 20.86 -17.66 -19.52
CA GLY A 914 21.31 -18.87 -20.21
C GLY A 914 21.74 -19.96 -19.24
N PHE A 915 22.49 -19.60 -18.20
CA PHE A 915 22.91 -20.56 -17.17
C PHE A 915 21.74 -21.10 -16.36
N CYS A 916 20.75 -20.27 -16.05
CA CYS A 916 19.51 -20.71 -15.41
C CYS A 916 18.75 -21.72 -16.28
N ARG A 917 18.58 -21.42 -17.57
CA ARG A 917 17.92 -22.33 -18.53
C ARG A 917 18.64 -23.66 -18.65
N TRP A 918 19.97 -23.65 -18.77
CA TRP A 918 20.76 -24.87 -18.79
C TRP A 918 20.54 -25.70 -17.51
N ALA A 919 20.60 -25.08 -16.34
CA ALA A 919 20.41 -25.79 -15.07
C ALA A 919 19.03 -26.45 -14.99
N LEU A 920 17.97 -25.75 -15.39
CA LEU A 920 16.60 -26.28 -15.44
C LEU A 920 16.51 -27.49 -16.37
N MET A 921 16.98 -27.36 -17.62
CA MET A 921 16.90 -28.42 -18.63
C MET A 921 17.66 -29.69 -18.21
N GLN A 922 18.73 -29.55 -17.44
CA GLN A 922 19.50 -30.66 -16.89
C GLN A 922 18.93 -31.20 -15.55
N GLY A 923 17.81 -30.66 -15.06
CA GLY A 923 17.24 -31.02 -13.76
C GLY A 923 18.18 -30.70 -12.57
N ARG A 924 19.08 -29.73 -12.74
CA ARG A 924 20.13 -29.40 -11.76
C ARG A 924 19.69 -28.29 -10.83
N LYS A 925 19.84 -28.53 -9.54
CA LYS A 925 19.61 -27.55 -8.49
C LYS A 925 20.93 -26.86 -8.11
N ILE A 926 21.15 -25.67 -8.66
CA ILE A 926 22.31 -24.84 -8.33
C ILE A 926 21.93 -23.89 -7.19
N ARG A 927 22.71 -23.95 -6.10
CA ARG A 927 22.46 -23.21 -4.86
C ARG A 927 23.64 -22.29 -4.53
N PRO A 928 23.40 -21.08 -4.00
CA PRO A 928 24.44 -20.07 -3.78
C PRO A 928 25.26 -20.32 -2.50
N ASN A 929 25.64 -21.57 -2.22
CA ASN A 929 26.50 -21.91 -1.10
C ASN A 929 27.98 -21.67 -1.42
N ALA A 930 28.81 -21.48 -0.38
CA ALA A 930 30.22 -21.13 -0.53
C ALA A 930 30.99 -22.16 -1.38
N GLN A 931 30.74 -23.45 -1.19
CA GLN A 931 31.40 -24.53 -1.92
C GLN A 931 31.09 -24.48 -3.43
N THR A 932 29.83 -24.24 -3.79
CA THR A 932 29.38 -24.17 -5.19
C THR A 932 29.99 -22.93 -5.85
N ILE A 933 29.89 -21.77 -5.20
CA ILE A 933 30.47 -20.53 -5.70
C ILE A 933 31.98 -20.68 -5.89
N GLU A 934 32.70 -21.24 -4.92
CA GLU A 934 34.15 -21.44 -5.01
C GLU A 934 34.52 -22.41 -6.15
N CYS A 935 33.77 -23.51 -6.31
CA CYS A 935 33.97 -24.47 -7.38
C CYS A 935 33.86 -23.83 -8.76
N TYR A 936 32.73 -23.15 -9.05
CA TYR A 936 32.57 -22.47 -10.34
C TYR A 936 33.56 -21.31 -10.51
N SER A 937 33.84 -20.53 -9.46
CA SER A 937 34.81 -19.42 -9.53
C SER A 937 36.22 -19.89 -9.86
N ARG A 938 36.61 -21.10 -9.42
CA ARG A 938 37.90 -21.71 -9.75
C ARG A 938 37.98 -22.03 -11.24
N HIS A 939 36.97 -22.71 -11.77
CA HIS A 939 36.90 -23.02 -13.20
C HIS A 939 36.80 -21.77 -14.08
N LEU A 940 36.11 -20.73 -13.61
CA LEU A 940 36.06 -19.45 -14.31
C LEU A 940 37.45 -18.82 -14.46
N LYS A 941 38.29 -18.89 -13.42
CA LYS A 941 39.69 -18.41 -13.48
C LYS A 941 40.55 -19.24 -14.43
N ASP A 942 40.36 -20.56 -14.42
CA ASP A 942 41.05 -21.45 -15.37
C ASP A 942 40.65 -21.10 -16.82
N TYR A 943 39.36 -20.82 -17.06
CA TYR A 943 38.89 -20.38 -18.36
C TYR A 943 39.45 -18.99 -18.73
N GLU A 944 39.45 -18.04 -17.81
CA GLU A 944 40.00 -16.69 -18.06
C GLU A 944 41.49 -16.76 -18.45
N HIS A 945 42.27 -17.64 -17.80
CA HIS A 945 43.67 -17.84 -18.15
C HIS A 945 43.82 -18.46 -19.55
N TYR A 946 43.02 -19.48 -19.87
CA TYR A 946 42.99 -20.08 -21.21
C TYR A 946 42.60 -19.07 -22.29
N PHE A 947 41.55 -18.29 -22.06
CA PHE A 947 41.06 -17.26 -22.97
C PHE A 947 42.14 -16.22 -23.29
N LYS A 948 42.89 -15.75 -22.27
CA LYS A 948 43.99 -14.79 -22.47
C LYS A 948 45.15 -15.35 -23.30
N SER A 949 45.31 -16.68 -23.36
CA SER A 949 46.35 -17.33 -24.17
C SER A 949 45.98 -17.50 -25.66
N ASP A 950 44.71 -17.32 -26.02
CA ASP A 950 44.17 -17.57 -27.38
C ASP A 950 43.43 -16.32 -27.92
N TYR A 951 44.13 -15.18 -27.95
CA TYR A 951 43.53 -13.86 -28.13
C TYR A 951 43.07 -13.52 -29.57
N ALA A 952 43.40 -14.36 -30.56
CA ALA A 952 43.23 -14.01 -31.98
C ALA A 952 41.76 -13.95 -32.42
N GLU A 953 40.89 -14.78 -31.83
CA GLU A 953 39.50 -14.97 -32.24
C GLU A 953 38.58 -13.77 -31.95
N PHE A 954 38.94 -12.91 -30.99
CA PHE A 954 38.11 -11.78 -30.53
C PHE A 954 38.63 -10.40 -30.96
N SER A 955 39.61 -10.36 -31.86
CA SER A 955 40.26 -9.12 -32.30
C SER A 955 39.29 -8.10 -32.91
N GLU A 956 38.29 -8.55 -33.67
CA GLU A 956 37.28 -7.69 -34.30
C GLU A 956 36.30 -7.10 -33.28
N GLN A 957 35.80 -7.91 -32.33
CA GLN A 957 34.92 -7.43 -31.26
C GLN A 957 35.61 -6.42 -30.36
N MET A 958 36.89 -6.66 -30.04
CA MET A 958 37.71 -5.72 -29.26
C MET A 958 37.93 -4.39 -29.98
N GLU A 959 38.12 -4.42 -31.30
CA GLU A 959 38.23 -3.21 -32.12
C GLU A 959 36.91 -2.43 -32.14
N GLN A 960 35.77 -3.14 -32.26
CA GLN A 960 34.45 -2.51 -32.17
C GLN A 960 34.24 -1.84 -30.81
N TYR A 961 34.57 -2.51 -29.70
CA TYR A 961 34.46 -1.92 -28.36
C TYR A 961 35.35 -0.68 -28.17
N ARG A 962 36.55 -0.69 -28.76
CA ARG A 962 37.43 0.48 -28.77
C ARG A 962 36.81 1.64 -29.54
N GLN A 963 36.23 1.39 -30.71
CA GLN A 963 35.51 2.41 -31.50
C GLN A 963 34.28 2.94 -30.77
N ASP A 964 33.64 2.11 -29.95
CA ASP A 964 32.50 2.47 -29.13
C ASP A 964 32.86 3.28 -27.87
N GLY A 965 34.15 3.48 -27.58
CA GLY A 965 34.63 4.24 -26.43
C GLY A 965 34.62 3.44 -25.12
N ILE A 966 34.55 2.11 -25.19
CA ILE A 966 34.54 1.24 -24.02
C ILE A 966 35.98 1.06 -23.50
N PRO A 967 36.26 1.25 -22.19
CA PRO A 967 37.58 1.04 -21.63
C PRO A 967 38.10 -0.37 -21.87
N GLU A 968 39.39 -0.50 -22.18
CA GLU A 968 40.02 -1.77 -22.57
C GLU A 968 39.78 -2.92 -21.58
N GLN A 969 39.85 -2.65 -20.27
CA GLN A 969 39.59 -3.65 -19.25
C GLN A 969 38.14 -4.16 -19.27
N LEU A 970 37.17 -3.28 -19.50
CA LEU A 970 35.76 -3.66 -19.60
C LEU A 970 35.50 -4.40 -20.91
N ALA A 971 36.07 -3.92 -22.02
CA ALA A 971 35.99 -4.59 -23.33
C ALA A 971 36.50 -6.04 -23.25
N LEU A 972 37.63 -6.26 -22.59
CA LEU A 972 38.17 -7.60 -22.30
C LEU A 972 37.19 -8.47 -21.51
N SER A 973 36.61 -7.94 -20.44
CA SER A 973 35.63 -8.68 -19.64
C SER A 973 34.37 -9.03 -20.43
N MET A 974 33.89 -8.13 -21.30
CA MET A 974 32.72 -8.38 -22.15
C MET A 974 33.01 -9.34 -23.30
N ALA A 975 34.22 -9.32 -23.85
CA ALA A 975 34.68 -10.33 -24.82
C ALA A 975 34.74 -11.72 -24.16
N PHE A 976 35.36 -11.83 -22.98
CA PHE A 976 35.39 -13.08 -22.20
C PHE A 976 33.98 -13.58 -21.87
N LEU A 977 33.07 -12.71 -21.44
CA LEU A 977 31.69 -13.07 -21.16
C LEU A 977 30.99 -13.72 -22.38
N SER A 978 31.32 -13.27 -23.61
CA SER A 978 30.77 -13.85 -24.85
C SER A 978 31.15 -15.33 -25.03
N SER A 979 32.29 -15.76 -24.49
CA SER A 979 32.77 -17.14 -24.59
C SER A 979 32.20 -18.06 -23.51
N LEU A 980 31.42 -17.52 -22.56
CA LEU A 980 30.94 -18.27 -21.40
C LEU A 980 29.62 -19.02 -21.61
N ASN A 981 29.00 -18.96 -22.80
CA ASN A 981 27.65 -19.53 -23.03
C ASN A 981 27.50 -20.99 -22.57
N ASP A 982 28.53 -21.81 -22.76
CA ASP A 982 28.54 -23.24 -22.39
C ASP A 982 29.31 -23.54 -21.09
N PHE A 983 29.71 -22.50 -20.35
CA PHE A 983 30.55 -22.64 -19.17
C PHE A 983 29.99 -23.61 -18.11
N PRO A 984 28.70 -23.52 -17.69
CA PRO A 984 28.15 -24.46 -16.71
C PRO A 984 28.17 -25.91 -17.18
N LEU A 985 27.91 -26.14 -18.47
CA LEU A 985 27.97 -27.47 -19.08
C LEU A 985 29.39 -28.05 -19.00
N ILE A 986 30.40 -27.26 -19.36
CA ILE A 986 31.79 -27.71 -19.38
C ILE A 986 32.28 -28.00 -17.96
N VAL A 987 31.92 -27.17 -16.98
CA VAL A 987 32.20 -27.46 -15.56
C VAL A 987 31.55 -28.77 -15.11
N SER A 988 30.29 -28.98 -15.50
CA SER A 988 29.55 -30.21 -15.20
C SER A 988 30.24 -31.44 -15.76
N LEU A 989 30.65 -31.38 -17.04
CA LEU A 989 31.32 -32.49 -17.71
C LEU A 989 32.67 -32.79 -17.06
N ALA A 990 33.50 -31.76 -16.82
CA ALA A 990 34.79 -31.92 -16.17
C ALA A 990 34.65 -32.59 -14.79
N ALA A 991 33.64 -32.19 -14.01
CA ALA A 991 33.35 -32.77 -12.71
C ALA A 991 32.84 -34.23 -12.80
N GLU A 992 31.94 -34.53 -13.74
CA GLU A 992 31.38 -35.88 -13.93
C GLU A 992 32.40 -36.89 -14.46
N THR A 993 33.35 -36.44 -15.29
CA THR A 993 34.38 -37.30 -15.88
C THR A 993 35.70 -37.28 -15.09
N GLU A 994 35.75 -36.54 -13.98
CA GLU A 994 36.95 -36.31 -13.16
C GLU A 994 38.17 -35.84 -13.98
N GLN A 995 37.93 -35.01 -15.01
CA GLN A 995 38.96 -34.51 -15.91
C GLN A 995 39.35 -33.06 -15.62
N ASN A 996 40.51 -32.64 -16.13
CA ASN A 996 40.90 -31.24 -16.10
C ASN A 996 39.93 -30.37 -16.93
N PHE A 997 39.51 -29.23 -16.38
CA PHE A 997 38.58 -28.31 -17.03
C PHE A 997 39.08 -27.81 -18.39
N VAL A 998 40.35 -27.39 -18.49
CA VAL A 998 40.92 -26.86 -19.74
C VAL A 998 41.03 -27.95 -20.80
N ALA A 999 41.33 -29.20 -20.41
CA ALA A 999 41.32 -30.33 -21.34
C ALA A 999 39.90 -30.60 -21.87
N THR A 1000 38.90 -30.56 -20.99
CA THR A 1000 37.48 -30.74 -21.35
C THR A 1000 36.99 -29.62 -22.28
N LEU A 1001 37.35 -28.37 -21.99
CA LEU A 1001 37.06 -27.20 -22.82
C LEU A 1001 37.68 -27.33 -24.23
N LYS A 1002 38.96 -27.73 -24.33
CA LYS A 1002 39.62 -27.96 -25.62
C LYS A 1002 38.91 -29.03 -26.44
N LEU A 1003 38.56 -30.15 -25.79
CA LEU A 1003 37.84 -31.24 -26.44
C LEU A 1003 36.43 -30.81 -26.87
N PHE A 1004 35.72 -30.03 -26.05
CA PHE A 1004 34.43 -29.44 -26.41
C PHE A 1004 34.54 -28.55 -27.66
N ASN A 1005 35.52 -27.66 -27.71
CA ASN A 1005 35.76 -26.79 -28.86
C ASN A 1005 36.17 -27.58 -30.10
N GLU A 1006 36.99 -28.63 -29.94
CA GLU A 1006 37.39 -29.53 -31.02
C GLU A 1006 36.18 -30.27 -31.61
N ILE A 1007 35.31 -30.85 -30.79
CA ILE A 1007 34.10 -31.55 -31.24
C ILE A 1007 33.13 -30.59 -31.92
N THR A 1008 32.90 -29.42 -31.33
CA THR A 1008 32.01 -28.39 -31.89
C THR A 1008 32.47 -27.98 -33.29
N ARG A 1009 33.78 -27.79 -33.49
CA ARG A 1009 34.39 -27.48 -34.79
C ARG A 1009 34.33 -28.68 -35.74
N TYR A 1010 34.63 -29.89 -35.25
CA TYR A 1010 34.63 -31.12 -36.06
C TYR A 1010 33.24 -31.46 -36.61
N LEU A 1011 32.20 -31.14 -35.85
CA LEU A 1011 30.80 -31.33 -36.23
C LEU A 1011 30.21 -30.14 -37.00
N GLY A 1012 30.91 -29.01 -37.13
CA GLY A 1012 30.43 -27.82 -37.83
C GLY A 1012 29.25 -27.14 -37.12
N LEU A 1013 29.19 -27.22 -35.79
CA LEU A 1013 28.06 -26.71 -35.02
C LEU A 1013 28.10 -25.19 -34.83
N ASN A 1014 29.27 -24.57 -35.01
CA ASN A 1014 29.39 -23.11 -35.01
C ASN A 1014 28.61 -22.51 -36.19
N GLU A 1015 28.83 -23.05 -37.39
CA GLU A 1015 28.15 -22.64 -38.62
C GLU A 1015 26.64 -22.91 -38.53
N VAL A 1016 26.23 -24.03 -37.92
CA VAL A 1016 24.82 -24.35 -37.66
C VAL A 1016 24.18 -23.31 -36.75
N ASN A 1017 24.83 -22.96 -35.64
CA ASN A 1017 24.32 -21.95 -34.71
C ASN A 1017 24.25 -20.56 -35.36
N GLU A 1018 25.22 -20.18 -36.19
CA GLU A 1018 25.18 -18.94 -36.97
C GLU A 1018 24.03 -18.90 -37.97
N GLN A 1019 23.68 -20.04 -38.57
CA GLN A 1019 22.52 -20.12 -39.46
C GLN A 1019 21.20 -20.07 -38.69
N LEU A 1020 21.09 -20.80 -37.58
CA LEU A 1020 19.93 -20.77 -36.71
C LEU A 1020 19.64 -19.35 -36.19
N ALA A 1021 20.68 -18.59 -35.84
CA ALA A 1021 20.56 -17.20 -35.40
C ALA A 1021 20.02 -16.25 -36.50
N LYS A 1022 20.11 -16.64 -37.77
CA LYS A 1022 19.60 -15.85 -38.92
C LYS A 1022 18.15 -16.19 -39.29
N ILE A 1023 17.56 -17.24 -38.70
CA ILE A 1023 16.17 -17.63 -38.98
C ILE A 1023 15.22 -16.68 -38.26
N PRO A 1024 14.30 -16.00 -38.96
CA PRO A 1024 13.27 -15.20 -38.30
C PRO A 1024 12.29 -16.13 -37.57
N MET A 1025 12.09 -15.89 -36.27
CA MET A 1025 11.10 -16.61 -35.46
C MET A 1025 9.76 -15.88 -35.54
N HIS A 1026 8.69 -16.58 -35.89
CA HIS A 1026 7.35 -16.01 -36.10
C HIS A 1026 6.45 -16.14 -34.86
N ASP A 1027 6.74 -17.10 -33.97
CA ASP A 1027 6.01 -17.28 -32.72
C ASP A 1027 6.86 -17.83 -31.57
N VAL A 1028 6.22 -17.96 -30.39
CA VAL A 1028 6.84 -18.46 -29.16
C VAL A 1028 7.22 -19.94 -29.26
N TRP A 1029 6.48 -20.74 -30.04
CA TRP A 1029 6.74 -22.17 -30.22
C TRP A 1029 7.99 -22.40 -31.06
N GLU A 1030 8.16 -21.66 -32.15
CA GLU A 1030 9.39 -21.69 -32.94
C GLU A 1030 10.61 -21.33 -32.10
N ARG A 1031 10.52 -20.28 -31.26
CA ARG A 1031 11.61 -19.91 -30.35
C ARG A 1031 11.88 -21.00 -29.29
N LYS A 1032 10.84 -21.65 -28.77
CA LYS A 1032 10.98 -22.79 -27.85
C LYS A 1032 11.71 -23.95 -28.52
N VAL A 1033 11.30 -24.32 -29.73
CA VAL A 1033 11.95 -25.38 -30.53
C VAL A 1033 13.41 -25.02 -30.82
N LEU A 1034 13.72 -23.78 -31.18
CA LEU A 1034 15.11 -23.34 -31.38
C LEU A 1034 15.95 -23.56 -30.11
N ASN A 1035 15.45 -23.14 -28.95
CA ASN A 1035 16.16 -23.35 -27.68
C ASN A 1035 16.34 -24.85 -27.39
N GLU A 1036 15.31 -25.67 -27.58
CA GLU A 1036 15.38 -27.13 -27.41
C GLU A 1036 16.45 -27.74 -28.33
N LEU A 1037 16.49 -27.34 -29.61
CA LEU A 1037 17.50 -27.82 -30.56
C LEU A 1037 18.93 -27.48 -30.12
N GLN A 1038 19.16 -26.24 -29.69
CA GLN A 1038 20.49 -25.82 -29.23
C GLN A 1038 20.92 -26.59 -27.97
N GLU A 1039 19.99 -26.84 -27.04
CA GLU A 1039 20.28 -27.63 -25.84
C GLU A 1039 20.47 -29.12 -26.15
N ASP A 1040 19.71 -29.69 -27.08
CA ASP A 1040 19.90 -31.07 -27.55
C ASP A 1040 21.28 -31.23 -28.20
N MET A 1041 21.72 -30.27 -29.03
CA MET A 1041 23.07 -30.27 -29.60
C MET A 1041 24.14 -30.29 -28.49
N LYS A 1042 24.01 -29.42 -27.48
CA LYS A 1042 24.91 -29.38 -26.32
C LYS A 1042 24.91 -30.69 -25.53
N ARG A 1043 23.74 -31.27 -25.30
CA ARG A 1043 23.59 -32.57 -24.62
C ARG A 1043 24.35 -33.66 -25.36
N VAL A 1044 24.20 -33.73 -26.68
CA VAL A 1044 24.92 -34.72 -27.49
C VAL A 1044 26.42 -34.49 -27.43
N ILE A 1045 26.91 -33.25 -27.56
CA ILE A 1045 28.36 -32.97 -27.40
C ILE A 1045 28.86 -33.50 -26.06
N GLY A 1046 28.13 -33.26 -24.98
CA GLY A 1046 28.49 -33.78 -23.65
C GLY A 1046 28.58 -35.31 -23.59
N LEU A 1047 27.69 -36.02 -24.29
CA LEU A 1047 27.72 -37.48 -24.39
C LEU A 1047 28.89 -37.98 -25.27
N VAL A 1048 29.19 -37.29 -26.37
CA VAL A 1048 30.35 -37.60 -27.23
C VAL A 1048 31.65 -37.39 -26.45
N ILE A 1049 31.78 -36.31 -25.66
CA ILE A 1049 32.93 -36.09 -24.77
C ILE A 1049 33.13 -37.27 -23.83
N LYS A 1050 32.06 -37.73 -23.17
CA LYS A 1050 32.12 -38.90 -22.29
C LYS A 1050 32.53 -40.16 -23.05
N GLY A 1051 32.02 -40.37 -24.26
CA GLY A 1051 32.38 -41.47 -25.13
C GLY A 1051 33.87 -41.47 -25.51
N ILE A 1052 34.40 -40.31 -25.90
CA ILE A 1052 35.81 -40.14 -26.23
C ILE A 1052 36.69 -40.43 -25.01
N LEU A 1053 36.37 -39.84 -23.85
CA LEU A 1053 37.12 -40.04 -22.61
C LEU A 1053 37.06 -41.48 -22.08
N ALA A 1054 35.99 -42.22 -22.36
CA ALA A 1054 35.88 -43.65 -22.05
C ALA A 1054 36.62 -44.56 -23.04
N SER A 1055 36.99 -44.03 -24.22
CA SER A 1055 37.69 -44.75 -25.27
C SER A 1055 39.22 -44.60 -25.15
N LYS A 1056 39.98 -45.29 -26.02
CA LYS A 1056 41.44 -45.08 -26.17
C LYS A 1056 41.79 -44.05 -27.25
N ALA A 1057 40.82 -43.28 -27.75
CA ALA A 1057 41.06 -42.28 -28.77
C ALA A 1057 41.83 -41.09 -28.18
N GLU A 1058 42.87 -40.62 -28.88
CA GLU A 1058 43.66 -39.45 -28.46
C GLU A 1058 43.07 -38.13 -28.99
N THR A 1059 42.34 -38.18 -30.12
CA THR A 1059 41.67 -37.02 -30.72
C THR A 1059 40.20 -37.32 -31.05
N CYS A 1060 39.42 -36.25 -31.32
CA CYS A 1060 38.04 -36.38 -31.79
C CYS A 1060 37.98 -37.16 -33.13
N ALA A 1061 38.96 -36.93 -34.01
CA ALA A 1061 39.05 -37.64 -35.28
C ALA A 1061 39.25 -39.15 -35.09
N ASP A 1062 40.16 -39.56 -34.20
CA ASP A 1062 40.44 -40.98 -33.93
C ASP A 1062 39.21 -41.72 -33.39
N TYR A 1063 38.39 -41.04 -32.57
CA TYR A 1063 37.14 -41.61 -32.06
C TYR A 1063 36.14 -41.90 -33.18
N PHE A 1064 35.93 -40.93 -34.07
CA PHE A 1064 35.00 -41.08 -35.20
C PHE A 1064 35.57 -41.93 -36.36
N GLU A 1065 36.84 -42.34 -36.31
CA GLU A 1065 37.43 -43.33 -37.22
C GLU A 1065 37.23 -44.79 -36.75
N GLN A 1066 36.74 -45.00 -35.51
CA GLN A 1066 36.39 -46.34 -35.04
C GLN A 1066 35.23 -46.91 -35.88
N PRO A 1067 35.23 -48.22 -36.23
CA PRO A 1067 34.30 -48.79 -37.21
C PRO A 1067 32.81 -48.50 -36.92
N ASP A 1068 32.41 -48.58 -35.66
CA ASP A 1068 31.02 -48.37 -35.23
C ASP A 1068 30.60 -46.89 -35.28
N GLU A 1069 31.53 -45.97 -35.02
CA GLU A 1069 31.30 -44.52 -35.01
C GLU A 1069 31.42 -43.90 -36.41
N HIS A 1070 32.28 -44.48 -37.27
CA HIS A 1070 32.53 -44.01 -38.62
C HIS A 1070 31.29 -44.02 -39.51
N TYR A 1071 30.42 -45.03 -39.34
CA TYR A 1071 29.15 -45.07 -40.07
C TYR A 1071 28.19 -43.96 -39.62
N LYS A 1072 28.11 -43.72 -38.30
CA LYS A 1072 27.21 -42.72 -37.71
C LYS A 1072 27.61 -41.30 -38.12
N ILE A 1073 28.90 -40.96 -38.04
CA ILE A 1073 29.39 -39.62 -38.41
C ILE A 1073 29.21 -39.31 -39.90
N ASN A 1074 29.37 -40.30 -40.79
CA ASN A 1074 29.15 -40.11 -42.23
C ASN A 1074 27.69 -39.80 -42.56
N ARG A 1075 26.75 -40.39 -41.81
CA ARG A 1075 25.32 -40.09 -41.92
C ARG A 1075 25.01 -38.65 -41.48
N TYR A 1076 25.54 -38.23 -40.33
CA TYR A 1076 25.44 -36.85 -39.85
C TYR A 1076 26.00 -35.86 -40.87
N ARG A 1077 27.23 -36.10 -41.37
CA ARG A 1077 27.91 -35.22 -42.33
C ARG A 1077 27.12 -35.03 -43.62
N ARG A 1078 26.42 -36.05 -44.10
CA ARG A 1078 25.56 -35.94 -45.29
C ARG A 1078 24.44 -34.93 -45.06
N ILE A 1079 23.72 -35.03 -43.94
CA ILE A 1079 22.64 -34.09 -43.61
C ILE A 1079 23.21 -32.69 -43.34
N TYR A 1080 24.33 -32.58 -42.65
CA TYR A 1080 25.04 -31.32 -42.43
C TYR A 1080 25.38 -30.61 -43.75
N GLN A 1081 25.94 -31.34 -44.73
CA GLN A 1081 26.25 -30.78 -46.06
C GLN A 1081 25.00 -30.35 -46.83
N GLU A 1082 23.92 -31.12 -46.76
CA GLU A 1082 22.62 -30.77 -47.37
C GLU A 1082 22.08 -29.46 -46.77
N ILE A 1083 22.16 -29.27 -45.45
CA ILE A 1083 21.71 -28.05 -44.78
C ILE A 1083 22.62 -26.86 -45.10
N ASN A 1084 23.95 -27.06 -45.04
CA ASN A 1084 24.91 -25.99 -45.23
C ASN A 1084 25.00 -25.48 -46.69
N SER A 1085 24.42 -26.23 -47.63
CA SER A 1085 24.28 -25.83 -49.03
C SER A 1085 22.98 -25.08 -49.36
N ALA A 1086 22.06 -24.96 -48.40
CA ALA A 1086 20.76 -24.30 -48.55
C ALA A 1086 20.66 -23.02 -47.72
N VAL A 1087 19.84 -22.07 -48.18
CA VAL A 1087 19.53 -20.86 -47.39
C VAL A 1087 18.55 -21.25 -46.27
N PRO A 1088 18.81 -20.89 -45.00
CA PRO A 1088 17.95 -21.25 -43.89
C PRO A 1088 16.59 -20.53 -43.98
N VAL A 1089 15.49 -21.28 -44.03
CA VAL A 1089 14.12 -20.73 -44.16
C VAL A 1089 13.24 -21.06 -42.95
N ASN A 1090 13.50 -22.18 -42.25
CA ASN A 1090 12.75 -22.63 -41.07
C ASN A 1090 13.57 -23.64 -40.26
N LEU A 1091 13.04 -24.08 -39.12
CA LEU A 1091 13.73 -24.98 -38.18
C LEU A 1091 13.71 -26.46 -38.56
N PHE A 1092 12.90 -26.89 -39.55
CA PHE A 1092 12.72 -28.33 -39.86
C PHE A 1092 14.01 -29.08 -40.25
N PRO A 1093 14.89 -28.53 -41.11
CA PRO A 1093 16.14 -29.20 -41.45
C PRO A 1093 17.04 -29.39 -40.21
N TYR A 1094 17.05 -28.42 -39.30
CA TYR A 1094 17.84 -28.49 -38.07
C TYR A 1094 17.28 -29.51 -37.07
N ILE A 1095 15.96 -29.72 -37.02
CA ILE A 1095 15.36 -30.84 -36.28
C ILE A 1095 15.88 -32.18 -36.82
N ALA A 1096 15.98 -32.34 -38.14
CA ALA A 1096 16.52 -33.55 -38.75
C ALA A 1096 18.02 -33.71 -38.45
N LEU A 1097 18.79 -32.62 -38.49
CA LEU A 1097 20.21 -32.61 -38.14
C LEU A 1097 20.43 -33.04 -36.69
N THR A 1098 19.69 -32.43 -35.75
CA THR A 1098 19.78 -32.77 -34.32
C THR A 1098 19.43 -34.23 -34.07
N LYS A 1099 18.44 -34.81 -34.77
CA LYS A 1099 18.15 -36.24 -34.69
C LYS A 1099 19.28 -37.15 -35.19
N GLU A 1100 19.99 -36.75 -36.26
CA GLU A 1100 21.16 -37.51 -36.71
C GLU A 1100 22.36 -37.30 -35.78
N LEU A 1101 22.46 -36.12 -35.16
CA LEU A 1101 23.45 -35.83 -34.12
C LEU A 1101 23.22 -36.73 -32.90
N GLU A 1102 21.98 -36.87 -32.41
CA GLU A 1102 21.62 -37.78 -31.32
C GLU A 1102 22.00 -39.24 -31.60
N ARG A 1103 21.92 -39.68 -32.85
CA ARG A 1103 22.33 -41.04 -33.24
C ARG A 1103 23.82 -41.31 -33.15
N LEU A 1104 24.65 -40.28 -33.04
CA LEU A 1104 26.07 -40.48 -32.73
C LEU A 1104 26.23 -41.21 -31.38
N VAL A 1105 25.32 -40.95 -30.44
CA VAL A 1105 25.40 -41.46 -29.06
C VAL A 1105 24.38 -42.56 -28.74
N ASP A 1106 23.46 -42.87 -29.66
CA ASP A 1106 22.55 -44.02 -29.55
C ASP A 1106 23.35 -45.34 -29.58
N GLY A 1107 23.42 -46.00 -28.41
CA GLY A 1107 24.22 -47.20 -28.14
C GLY A 1107 24.97 -47.18 -26.80
N HIS A 1108 25.04 -46.01 -26.15
CA HIS A 1108 25.70 -45.81 -24.85
C HIS A 1108 24.73 -45.50 -23.68
N LEU A 1109 23.42 -45.70 -23.86
CA LEU A 1109 22.39 -45.58 -22.82
C LEU A 1109 22.11 -46.91 -22.13
#